data_AF-A0A0K8MYM6-F1
#
_entry.id   AF-A0A0K8MYM6-F1
#
_cell.length_a   1.000
_cell.length_b   1.000
_cell.length_c   1.000
_cell.angle_alpha   90.00
_cell.angle_beta   90.00
_cell.angle_gamma   90.00
#
_symmetry.space_group_name_H-M   'P 1'
#
loop_
_entity.id
_entity.type
_entity.pdbx_description
1 polymer ?
#
loop_
_entity_poly.entity_id
_entity_poly.type
_entity_poly.pdbx_seq_one_letter_code
_entity_poly.pdbx_strand_id
1 'polypeptide(L)'
;MNAEREMALQLADLLDGFRSETDPLSAEEREFLKLGKRLRALRPTPAERRALLEHPPHAEPARRGAHSLRQILAPALALILLAAAILVIPQLIGGALNPAGPAQTGPSALALAPDVCDPGQSEPSALGGGEVTGGDFDFRLGLVCDPRYHREAADSAHFSEIDGLAVAANWRYTGVELAGRLTLAAGIEPYVNEIESDIRKEAIVPQLTNESLSGLKLPAGVFPDWKAVDARLRYVLKVQLPDGTIQGAALVFTLLREADGFRPADVTVEPLTEAERASLDGSAVTEPPFPLLNTAEVYPEVSKLQDLLARRLAEFASPAGWIHQRWQSAVVPESIPGSIAEGSAEQGWWKNASSLDRWSLIDSEGTVLAQVDLTSGEGGGVYDWSVLQNGTYRTQKGQSYRRENVAYDGADQLGLWMWKILDGGAYEYSQEIIDGRTAWVFTFHDPIDPPRDLDDGLVTSEQITIKAIDAQSGAYRYTDTYRVADDGRRTPTWRMRLVAEEHIDEPPEAAMALFKKPWPTVDGLNGGSSGYDSIPLALVPDVCMPESVTPFTEDMKRRKQFAGEELSGGLLGGGELQSGAFTFDLHLACDPLFRRALDGGDDYSELDGLGLALEWTYQGTQQDGRLTTYAGVEPYVVESSGVEPVNASTSDASLIGLTLPAGVIPDWRAGDVELRYVVKAQPPDGSIAGAALVFKLQREAQGFRPVDIRVEALSAAEMESQTAAAVSEAPFPTLSAQEVYPELGEIQSLLAKRGKEIAAGAGWIHFVVHNYDAGGTVFAPQMQDTDSESWYQLDYQGKVIAQITHQTASDGRLLQQVVTKDGQTENRTTGEIYPYQPYAYSPDWGLLDLLFDRARSGETIEPWLETIDGRTAWVYSFADTFDPPLDFGDVDLVARIETREAVDAESGAFLFSESVRTYADGSQKLDSRQTVTMEERVDLPPDDALAVFGLPSGGYRPAEPYGTPAAQGSDFSGSDLTLVSQPGDDFSMPSFWYGDIHTGETFLGRVDFGATPGGWCARSTGGDRLAFEYEVDDNGSTSATLRWFQLEDVNQVYNPAPQLRVASQLAWSPTADELAFSACQGNNEDCGLYLLDAKTNTVKRLAALEASFWEPLWKPDGSQVAVIGSGSGMVFVVDAQTGERVYTGKFDLDAWQPAEESALAGWGVSFARSWDGGNCFTESK
;
A
#
# COMPACT_ATOMS: atom_id res chain seq x y z
N MET A 1 60.52 -0.34 28.03
CA MET A 1 61.88 -0.13 27.49
C MET A 1 61.95 0.68 26.20
N ASN A 2 61.46 0.21 25.04
CA ASN A 2 61.46 1.05 23.84
C ASN A 2 60.50 2.26 23.99
N ALA A 3 59.33 2.05 24.59
CA ALA A 3 58.41 3.14 24.96
C ALA A 3 59.03 4.12 25.96
N GLU A 4 59.69 3.62 27.03
CA GLU A 4 60.37 4.49 28.03
C GLU A 4 61.55 5.28 27.43
N ARG A 5 62.27 4.70 26.46
CA ARG A 5 63.35 5.36 25.73
C ARG A 5 62.83 6.44 24.77
N GLU A 6 61.73 6.15 24.07
CA GLU A 6 61.08 7.12 23.19
C GLU A 6 60.43 8.25 23.99
N MET A 7 59.80 7.95 25.12
CA MET A 7 59.23 8.95 26.02
C MET A 7 60.32 9.87 26.60
N ALA A 8 61.50 9.34 26.97
CA ALA A 8 62.62 10.16 27.41
C ALA A 8 63.25 11.03 26.28
N LEU A 9 63.20 10.57 25.02
CA LEU A 9 63.64 11.36 23.86
C LEU A 9 62.64 12.45 23.51
N GLN A 10 61.34 12.14 23.52
CA GLN A 10 60.26 13.10 23.30
C GLN A 10 60.23 14.17 24.39
N LEU A 11 60.45 13.82 25.66
CA LEU A 11 60.54 14.79 26.75
C LEU A 11 61.77 15.69 26.63
N ALA A 12 62.91 15.16 26.16
CA ALA A 12 64.11 15.94 25.90
C ALA A 12 63.93 16.91 24.72
N ASP A 13 63.23 16.48 23.66
CA ASP A 13 62.90 17.32 22.51
C ASP A 13 61.84 18.37 22.85
N LEU A 14 60.88 18.05 23.75
CA LEU A 14 59.91 19.03 24.29
C LEU A 14 60.57 20.12 25.12
N LEU A 15 61.57 19.76 25.95
CA LEU A 15 62.34 20.72 26.74
C LEU A 15 63.22 21.64 25.88
N ASP A 16 63.77 21.13 24.77
CA ASP A 16 64.51 21.93 23.78
C ASP A 16 63.55 22.85 22.99
N GLY A 17 62.31 22.42 22.75
CA GLY A 17 61.32 23.15 21.94
C GLY A 17 60.58 24.28 22.67
N PHE A 18 60.48 24.25 23.99
CA PHE A 18 59.64 25.18 24.77
C PHE A 18 60.33 26.47 25.25
N ARG A 19 61.46 26.89 24.67
CA ARG A 19 62.20 28.07 25.21
C ARG A 19 62.42 29.22 24.24
N SER A 20 62.26 30.42 24.80
CA SER A 20 62.83 31.68 24.31
C SER A 20 64.22 31.91 24.91
N GLU A 21 65.09 32.61 24.18
CA GLU A 21 66.56 32.65 24.34
C GLU A 21 67.14 33.25 25.65
N THR A 22 66.35 33.60 26.67
CA THR A 22 66.85 34.48 27.76
C THR A 22 67.00 33.91 29.17
N ASP A 23 66.79 32.61 29.44
CA ASP A 23 66.98 32.04 30.79
C ASP A 23 68.10 30.98 30.90
N PRO A 24 69.00 31.07 31.90
CA PRO A 24 70.09 30.11 32.08
C PRO A 24 69.62 28.77 32.70
N LEU A 25 70.17 27.66 32.18
CA LEU A 25 69.82 26.29 32.58
C LEU A 25 70.19 25.96 34.04
N SER A 26 69.30 25.21 34.72
CA SER A 26 69.57 24.64 36.03
C SER A 26 70.67 23.55 35.97
N ALA A 27 71.12 23.07 37.13
CA ALA A 27 72.10 21.98 37.19
C ALA A 27 71.48 20.64 36.75
N GLU A 28 70.22 20.38 37.11
CA GLU A 28 69.51 19.16 36.72
C GLU A 28 69.23 19.10 35.21
N GLU A 29 68.85 20.23 34.60
CA GLU A 29 68.54 20.31 33.17
C GLU A 29 69.76 19.98 32.29
N ARG A 30 70.96 20.42 32.72
CA ARG A 30 72.21 20.12 32.01
C ARG A 30 72.60 18.65 32.06
N GLU A 31 72.29 17.94 33.14
CA GLU A 31 72.53 16.49 33.22
C GLU A 31 71.50 15.71 32.40
N PHE A 32 70.25 16.17 32.33
CA PHE A 32 69.21 15.55 31.51
C PHE A 32 69.51 15.63 30.00
N LEU A 33 70.01 16.78 29.52
CA LEU A 33 70.42 16.95 28.11
C LEU A 33 71.63 16.07 27.72
N LYS A 34 72.58 15.83 28.63
CA LYS A 34 73.69 14.88 28.39
C LYS A 34 73.20 13.44 28.23
N LEU A 35 72.16 13.06 28.98
CA LEU A 35 71.54 11.74 28.90
C LEU A 35 70.85 11.53 27.54
N GLY A 36 70.13 12.55 27.05
CA GLY A 36 69.50 12.54 25.72
C GLY A 36 70.51 12.31 24.58
N LYS A 37 71.67 12.98 24.62
CA LYS A 37 72.74 12.78 23.62
C LYS A 37 73.32 11.36 23.62
N ARG A 38 73.46 10.72 24.79
CA ARG A 38 73.95 9.33 24.88
C ARG A 38 72.94 8.32 24.34
N LEU A 39 71.64 8.57 24.51
CA LEU A 39 70.57 7.67 24.02
C LEU A 39 70.42 7.72 22.49
N ARG A 40 70.73 8.84 21.83
CA ARG A 40 70.70 8.95 20.35
C ARG A 40 71.79 8.13 19.66
N ALA A 41 72.94 7.91 20.30
CA ALA A 41 74.05 7.15 19.74
C ALA A 41 73.84 5.62 19.65
N LEU A 42 72.74 5.09 20.20
CA LEU A 42 72.44 3.66 20.29
C LEU A 42 71.36 3.18 19.29
N ARG A 43 71.24 3.76 18.09
CA ARG A 43 70.28 3.29 17.07
C ARG A 43 70.92 2.21 16.17
N PRO A 44 70.30 1.03 15.96
CA PRO A 44 70.80 0.05 15.00
C PRO A 44 70.58 0.52 13.56
N THR A 45 71.52 0.18 12.69
CA THR A 45 71.59 0.65 11.30
C THR A 45 70.59 -0.07 10.38
N PRO A 46 70.27 0.49 9.20
CA PRO A 46 69.33 -0.12 8.25
C PRO A 46 69.76 -1.52 7.76
N ALA A 47 71.07 -1.80 7.70
CA ALA A 47 71.60 -3.11 7.34
C ALA A 47 71.31 -4.18 8.40
N GLU A 48 71.35 -3.82 9.69
CA GLU A 48 71.03 -4.72 10.80
C GLU A 48 69.53 -5.03 10.87
N ARG A 49 68.66 -4.10 10.47
CA ARG A 49 67.21 -4.35 10.35
C ARG A 49 66.87 -5.29 9.19
N ARG A 50 67.63 -5.23 8.08
CA ARG A 50 67.40 -6.09 6.91
C ARG A 50 67.80 -7.55 7.19
N ALA A 51 68.88 -7.77 7.93
CA ALA A 51 69.30 -9.10 8.37
C ALA A 51 68.34 -9.76 9.39
N LEU A 52 67.57 -8.96 10.14
CA LEU A 52 66.55 -9.44 11.10
C LEU A 52 65.22 -9.85 10.44
N LEU A 53 64.97 -9.44 9.18
CA LEU A 53 63.73 -9.71 8.46
C LEU A 53 63.81 -10.93 7.53
N GLU A 54 65.01 -11.28 7.03
CA GLU A 54 65.15 -12.34 6.01
C GLU A 54 65.21 -13.77 6.58
N HIS A 55 65.52 -13.96 7.87
CA HIS A 55 65.45 -15.26 8.55
C HIS A 55 64.96 -15.12 10.00
N PRO A 56 63.75 -15.58 10.36
CA PRO A 56 63.32 -15.61 11.76
C PRO A 56 63.85 -16.89 12.45
N PRO A 57 64.73 -16.80 13.47
CA PRO A 57 65.09 -17.96 14.28
C PRO A 57 64.06 -18.16 15.40
N HIS A 58 63.66 -19.42 15.62
CA HIS A 58 62.85 -19.82 16.77
C HIS A 58 63.56 -19.52 18.12
N ALA A 59 62.78 -18.93 19.04
CA ALA A 59 62.86 -18.92 20.51
C ALA A 59 64.21 -18.67 21.22
N GLU A 60 64.26 -17.54 21.96
CA GLU A 60 65.18 -17.13 23.06
C GLU A 60 66.71 -17.20 22.82
N PRO A 61 67.50 -16.13 23.10
CA PRO A 61 67.42 -15.34 24.33
C PRO A 61 67.76 -13.83 24.20
N ALA A 62 66.82 -12.98 24.62
CA ALA A 62 67.13 -11.67 25.18
C ALA A 62 67.65 -11.86 26.61
N ARG A 63 68.97 -11.78 26.89
CA ARG A 63 69.45 -11.76 28.29
C ARG A 63 70.80 -11.09 28.60
N ARG A 64 71.49 -10.43 27.65
CA ARG A 64 72.72 -9.66 27.96
C ARG A 64 72.66 -8.15 27.74
N GLY A 65 71.69 -7.63 26.96
CA GLY A 65 71.52 -6.18 26.76
C GLY A 65 70.64 -5.46 27.78
N ALA A 66 69.86 -6.20 28.58
CA ALA A 66 68.88 -5.61 29.51
C ALA A 66 69.50 -5.12 30.83
N HIS A 67 70.74 -5.51 31.16
CA HIS A 67 71.35 -5.16 32.44
C HIS A 67 72.05 -3.79 32.44
N SER A 68 72.56 -3.31 31.30
CA SER A 68 73.18 -1.97 31.22
C SER A 68 72.15 -0.84 31.08
N LEU A 69 70.97 -1.09 30.48
CA LEU A 69 69.90 -0.09 30.33
C LEU A 69 69.15 0.18 31.65
N ARG A 70 69.00 -0.82 32.53
CA ARG A 70 68.34 -0.65 33.84
C ARG A 70 69.12 0.25 34.81
N GLN A 71 70.45 0.30 34.72
CA GLN A 71 71.26 1.20 35.55
C GLN A 71 71.15 2.67 35.13
N ILE A 72 70.65 2.96 33.93
CA ILE A 72 70.53 4.32 33.39
C ILE A 72 69.11 4.90 33.61
N LEU A 73 68.07 4.06 33.56
CA LEU A 73 66.67 4.50 33.62
C LEU A 73 66.14 4.77 35.05
N ALA A 74 66.72 4.15 36.08
CA ALA A 74 66.25 4.31 37.46
C ALA A 74 66.37 5.75 38.03
N PRO A 75 67.47 6.50 37.83
CA PRO A 75 67.54 7.88 38.32
C PRO A 75 66.68 8.87 37.50
N ALA A 76 66.38 8.56 36.23
CA ALA A 76 65.55 9.40 35.38
C ALA A 76 64.07 9.40 35.83
N LEU A 77 63.55 8.26 36.29
CA LEU A 77 62.19 8.15 36.82
C LEU A 77 61.98 8.94 38.12
N ALA A 78 62.99 8.99 38.99
CA ALA A 78 62.92 9.71 40.26
C ALA A 78 62.86 11.24 40.07
N LEU A 79 63.53 11.77 39.05
CA LEU A 79 63.48 13.19 38.70
C LEU A 79 62.13 13.61 38.10
N ILE A 80 61.51 12.74 37.29
CA ILE A 80 60.19 12.99 36.68
C ILE A 80 59.09 13.02 37.77
N LEU A 81 59.17 12.13 38.77
CA LEU A 81 58.22 12.10 39.89
C LEU A 81 58.36 13.33 40.83
N LEU A 82 59.58 13.87 40.98
CA LEU A 82 59.79 15.08 41.79
C LEU A 82 59.22 16.34 41.11
N ALA A 83 59.31 16.43 39.78
CA ALA A 83 58.74 17.52 39.00
C ALA A 83 57.20 17.52 39.02
N ALA A 84 56.58 16.33 38.97
CA ALA A 84 55.13 16.19 39.07
C ALA A 84 54.58 16.59 40.46
N ALA A 85 55.35 16.34 41.54
CA ALA A 85 54.92 16.66 42.91
C ALA A 85 54.92 18.17 43.23
N ILE A 86 55.73 18.98 42.54
CA ILE A 86 55.81 20.44 42.79
C ILE A 86 54.66 21.19 42.11
N LEU A 87 54.09 20.64 41.03
CA LEU A 87 53.02 21.29 40.26
C LEU A 87 51.59 21.05 40.80
N VAL A 88 51.37 20.03 41.64
CA VAL A 88 50.01 19.56 42.01
C VAL A 88 49.54 19.99 43.42
N ILE A 89 50.41 20.51 44.29
CA ILE A 89 50.10 20.68 45.72
C ILE A 89 49.28 21.94 46.13
N PRO A 90 49.17 23.06 45.36
CA PRO A 90 48.34 24.18 45.80
C PRO A 90 46.81 23.99 45.63
N GLN A 91 46.33 22.94 44.95
CA GLN A 91 44.90 22.79 44.63
C GLN A 91 44.12 21.78 45.50
N LEU A 92 44.77 21.12 46.48
CA LEU A 92 44.14 20.06 47.29
C LEU A 92 43.89 20.42 48.77
N ILE A 93 44.04 21.68 49.18
CA ILE A 93 43.72 22.12 50.55
C ILE A 93 42.78 23.33 50.49
N GLY A 94 41.47 23.04 50.40
CA GLY A 94 40.43 24.08 50.46
C GLY A 94 39.04 23.61 50.03
N GLY A 95 38.62 22.41 50.42
CA GLY A 95 37.23 21.97 50.26
C GLY A 95 36.30 22.59 51.31
N ALA A 96 35.04 22.76 50.93
CA ALA A 96 33.87 23.11 51.73
C ALA A 96 33.62 24.59 52.03
N LEU A 97 32.81 25.21 51.19
CA LEU A 97 31.56 25.95 51.49
C LEU A 97 31.27 26.88 50.31
N ASN A 98 30.08 26.75 49.72
CA ASN A 98 29.52 27.72 48.77
C ASN A 98 29.75 29.16 49.27
N PRO A 99 30.05 30.07 48.35
CA PRO A 99 29.18 31.22 48.22
C PRO A 99 28.68 31.30 46.79
N ALA A 100 27.36 31.20 46.64
CA ALA A 100 26.66 32.01 45.66
C ALA A 100 27.25 33.43 45.69
N GLY A 101 27.61 33.97 44.51
CA GLY A 101 28.17 35.31 44.43
C GLY A 101 28.32 35.79 42.99
N PRO A 102 27.54 36.78 42.51
CA PRO A 102 26.40 37.43 43.13
C PRO A 102 25.08 37.04 42.45
N ALA A 103 24.07 36.68 43.26
CA ALA A 103 22.72 37.11 42.97
C ALA A 103 22.76 38.64 42.82
N GLN A 104 22.57 39.13 41.61
CA GLN A 104 22.13 40.51 41.43
C GLN A 104 20.70 40.57 41.97
N THR A 105 20.53 40.93 43.25
CA THR A 105 19.19 41.19 43.79
C THR A 105 18.73 42.59 43.35
N GLY A 106 17.98 42.59 42.23
CA GLY A 106 16.96 43.57 41.82
C GLY A 106 17.48 44.89 41.20
N PRO A 107 16.86 45.43 40.13
CA PRO A 107 15.46 45.26 39.74
C PRO A 107 15.23 44.71 38.32
N SER A 108 13.99 44.26 38.07
CA SER A 108 13.40 43.77 36.81
C SER A 108 13.67 42.30 36.49
N ALA A 109 13.18 41.39 37.33
CA ALA A 109 12.94 40.02 36.88
C ALA A 109 12.10 40.08 35.59
N LEU A 110 12.42 39.24 34.60
CA LEU A 110 11.55 38.98 33.45
C LEU A 110 10.34 38.19 33.92
N ALA A 111 9.59 38.80 34.83
CA ALA A 111 8.51 38.25 35.61
C ALA A 111 7.53 39.38 35.93
N LEU A 112 6.28 39.04 36.22
CA LEU A 112 5.35 39.98 36.81
C LEU A 112 5.83 40.41 38.21
N ALA A 113 5.57 41.66 38.57
CA ALA A 113 5.89 42.15 39.91
C ALA A 113 5.20 41.27 40.98
N PRO A 114 5.84 40.95 42.12
CA PRO A 114 5.27 40.03 43.11
C PRO A 114 3.95 40.49 43.74
N ASP A 115 3.65 41.79 43.71
CA ASP A 115 2.35 42.34 44.14
C ASP A 115 1.26 42.21 43.06
N VAL A 116 1.65 41.94 41.81
CA VAL A 116 0.78 41.63 40.68
C VAL A 116 0.55 40.13 40.55
N CYS A 117 1.59 39.31 40.75
CA CYS A 117 1.53 37.86 40.64
C CYS A 117 2.28 37.17 41.77
N ASP A 118 1.55 36.52 42.68
CA ASP A 118 2.14 35.81 43.83
C ASP A 118 2.71 34.45 43.36
N PRO A 119 4.02 34.20 43.46
CA PRO A 119 4.62 32.92 43.06
C PRO A 119 4.09 31.70 43.85
N GLY A 120 3.46 31.93 45.02
CA GLY A 120 2.87 30.90 45.85
C GLY A 120 1.39 30.61 45.58
N GLN A 121 0.74 31.34 44.67
CA GLN A 121 -0.68 31.13 44.38
C GLN A 121 -0.90 29.85 43.53
N SER A 122 -1.93 29.08 43.86
CA SER A 122 -2.25 27.81 43.18
C SER A 122 -3.24 27.95 42.02
N GLU A 123 -3.94 29.07 41.91
CA GLU A 123 -4.96 29.31 40.88
C GLU A 123 -4.66 30.57 40.05
N PRO A 124 -5.03 30.60 38.76
CA PRO A 124 -4.84 31.77 37.89
C PRO A 124 -5.69 32.98 38.33
N SER A 125 -5.15 34.19 38.20
CA SER A 125 -5.85 35.43 38.55
C SER A 125 -5.91 36.41 37.36
N ALA A 126 -7.08 37.02 37.11
CA ALA A 126 -7.27 37.92 35.98
C ALA A 126 -6.64 39.31 36.24
N LEU A 127 -5.82 39.78 35.30
CA LEU A 127 -5.13 41.08 35.32
C LEU A 127 -5.85 42.17 34.51
N GLY A 128 -6.79 41.77 33.64
CA GLY A 128 -7.58 42.67 32.79
C GLY A 128 -8.05 41.95 31.52
N GLY A 129 -8.96 42.55 30.75
CA GLY A 129 -9.52 41.94 29.55
C GLY A 129 -10.84 42.56 29.12
N GLY A 130 -11.46 41.99 28.10
CA GLY A 130 -12.69 42.51 27.51
C GLY A 130 -13.35 41.53 26.54
N GLU A 131 -14.49 41.93 26.01
CA GLU A 131 -15.27 41.15 25.04
C GLU A 131 -15.61 42.02 23.84
N VAL A 132 -15.49 41.46 22.64
CA VAL A 132 -15.76 42.12 21.35
C VAL A 132 -16.47 41.14 20.43
N THR A 133 -17.50 41.62 19.74
CA THR A 133 -18.13 40.87 18.65
C THR A 133 -17.45 41.23 17.33
N GLY A 134 -16.91 40.23 16.64
CA GLY A 134 -16.29 40.34 15.33
C GLY A 134 -16.97 39.41 14.35
N GLY A 135 -17.79 39.96 13.45
CA GLY A 135 -18.56 39.19 12.48
C GLY A 135 -19.51 38.19 13.13
N ASP A 136 -19.27 36.91 12.86
CA ASP A 136 -20.03 35.77 13.37
C ASP A 136 -19.48 35.23 14.69
N PHE A 137 -18.56 35.93 15.36
CA PHE A 137 -17.95 35.49 16.63
C PHE A 137 -18.05 36.54 17.73
N ASP A 138 -18.27 36.06 18.97
CA ASP A 138 -18.02 36.80 20.19
C ASP A 138 -16.66 36.36 20.77
N PHE A 139 -15.70 37.27 20.87
CA PHE A 139 -14.36 37.04 21.41
C PHE A 139 -14.23 37.63 22.80
N ARG A 140 -13.74 36.84 23.77
CA ARG A 140 -13.39 37.29 25.12
C ARG A 140 -11.92 36.98 25.37
N LEU A 141 -11.09 38.02 25.38
CA LEU A 141 -9.65 37.93 25.62
C LEU A 141 -9.29 38.58 26.96
N GLY A 142 -8.36 37.99 27.68
CA GLY A 142 -7.91 38.49 28.98
C GLY A 142 -6.45 38.17 29.26
N LEU A 143 -5.82 39.03 30.05
CA LEU A 143 -4.48 38.83 30.57
C LEU A 143 -4.59 38.18 31.95
N VAL A 144 -3.80 37.14 32.20
CA VAL A 144 -3.89 36.30 33.39
C VAL A 144 -2.51 36.17 34.04
N CYS A 145 -2.49 36.16 35.37
CA CYS A 145 -1.34 35.78 36.16
C CYS A 145 -1.46 34.29 36.56
N ASP A 146 -0.49 33.47 36.16
CA ASP A 146 -0.39 32.05 36.50
C ASP A 146 1.08 31.63 36.66
N PRO A 147 1.56 31.35 37.89
CA PRO A 147 2.96 31.03 38.15
C PRO A 147 3.49 29.77 37.45
N ARG A 148 2.60 28.91 36.93
CA ARG A 148 3.02 27.73 36.16
C ARG A 148 3.70 28.12 34.85
N TYR A 149 3.42 29.32 34.33
CA TYR A 149 4.02 29.79 33.09
C TYR A 149 5.33 30.53 33.36
N HIS A 150 6.46 29.95 32.96
CA HIS A 150 7.78 30.55 33.18
C HIS A 150 8.81 30.08 32.15
N ARG A 151 9.91 30.82 32.02
CA ARG A 151 10.94 30.55 31.00
C ARG A 151 11.74 29.26 31.22
N GLU A 152 11.86 28.83 32.48
CA GLU A 152 12.54 27.58 32.86
C GLU A 152 11.61 26.35 32.85
N ALA A 153 10.42 26.44 32.23
CA ALA A 153 9.49 25.32 32.20
C ALA A 153 10.10 24.12 31.45
N ALA A 154 9.96 22.93 32.03
CA ALA A 154 10.49 21.70 31.42
C ALA A 154 9.71 21.27 30.17
N ASP A 155 8.50 21.80 29.98
CA ASP A 155 7.67 21.57 28.81
C ASP A 155 7.35 22.88 28.09
N SER A 156 7.16 22.81 26.77
CA SER A 156 6.88 23.96 25.92
C SER A 156 5.46 24.50 26.08
N ALA A 157 4.54 23.74 26.71
CA ALA A 157 3.15 24.17 26.91
C ALA A 157 3.07 25.27 27.97
N HIS A 158 3.91 25.21 29.00
CA HIS A 158 3.99 26.18 30.09
C HIS A 158 5.10 27.24 29.90
N PHE A 159 5.74 27.31 28.75
CA PHE A 159 6.71 28.38 28.47
C PHE A 159 6.02 29.74 28.29
N SER A 160 6.60 30.80 28.88
CA SER A 160 6.21 32.20 28.67
C SER A 160 7.43 33.11 28.78
N GLU A 161 7.53 34.12 27.91
CA GLU A 161 8.61 35.13 27.86
C GLU A 161 8.69 35.99 29.13
N ILE A 162 7.57 36.15 29.84
CA ILE A 162 7.49 36.87 31.11
C ILE A 162 6.92 35.92 32.15
N ASP A 163 7.71 35.59 33.16
CA ASP A 163 7.33 34.63 34.19
C ASP A 163 6.05 35.09 34.91
N GLY A 164 5.10 34.17 35.04
CA GLY A 164 3.79 34.39 35.62
C GLY A 164 2.77 35.03 34.69
N LEU A 165 3.11 35.43 33.45
CA LEU A 165 2.17 36.07 32.52
C LEU A 165 1.62 35.08 31.48
N ALA A 166 0.30 35.03 31.35
CA ALA A 166 -0.42 34.23 30.36
C ALA A 166 -1.57 35.02 29.71
N VAL A 167 -2.04 34.56 28.56
CA VAL A 167 -3.21 35.06 27.86
C VAL A 167 -4.31 34.00 27.91
N ALA A 168 -5.49 34.39 28.38
CA ALA A 168 -6.70 33.59 28.25
C ALA A 168 -7.49 34.08 27.05
N ALA A 169 -7.76 33.17 26.11
CA ALA A 169 -8.53 33.46 24.92
C ALA A 169 -9.75 32.57 24.84
N ASN A 170 -10.93 33.17 24.79
CA ASN A 170 -12.17 32.45 24.59
C ASN A 170 -12.92 33.05 23.40
N TRP A 171 -13.59 32.21 22.63
CA TRP A 171 -14.48 32.69 21.58
C TRP A 171 -15.72 31.83 21.47
N ARG A 172 -16.78 32.41 20.92
CA ARG A 172 -18.04 31.75 20.65
C ARG A 172 -18.54 32.08 19.25
N TYR A 173 -18.83 31.07 18.46
CA TYR A 173 -19.47 31.23 17.16
C TYR A 173 -20.96 31.52 17.31
N THR A 174 -21.44 32.52 16.59
CA THR A 174 -22.82 33.04 16.60
C THR A 174 -23.46 33.04 15.22
N GLY A 175 -22.70 32.69 14.17
CA GLY A 175 -23.16 32.59 12.80
C GLY A 175 -24.04 31.37 12.52
N VAL A 176 -24.39 31.18 11.25
CA VAL A 176 -25.13 30.00 10.76
C VAL A 176 -24.23 28.78 10.67
N GLU A 177 -24.78 27.58 10.66
CA GLU A 177 -23.98 26.35 10.56
C GLU A 177 -23.15 26.31 9.26
N LEU A 178 -21.84 26.06 9.38
CA LEU A 178 -20.90 25.99 8.25
C LEU A 178 -20.13 24.66 8.24
N ALA A 179 -19.91 24.12 7.05
CA ALA A 179 -19.07 22.95 6.81
C ALA A 179 -17.63 23.38 6.48
N GLY A 180 -16.65 22.75 7.12
CA GLY A 180 -15.22 23.05 6.98
C GLY A 180 -14.54 23.28 8.33
N ARG A 181 -13.26 23.63 8.31
CA ARG A 181 -12.46 23.89 9.53
C ARG A 181 -12.35 25.39 9.81
N LEU A 182 -12.20 25.74 11.09
CA LEU A 182 -11.74 27.05 11.50
C LEU A 182 -10.21 27.00 11.66
N THR A 183 -9.48 27.81 10.91
CA THR A 183 -8.02 27.93 11.09
C THR A 183 -7.72 29.06 12.07
N LEU A 184 -6.95 28.79 13.12
CA LEU A 184 -6.62 29.80 14.13
C LEU A 184 -5.15 30.18 14.09
N ALA A 185 -4.92 31.48 14.19
CA ALA A 185 -3.59 32.04 14.33
C ALA A 185 -3.59 33.01 15.52
N ALA A 186 -2.64 32.84 16.43
CA ALA A 186 -2.52 33.69 17.60
C ALA A 186 -1.07 34.07 17.89
N GLY A 187 -0.82 35.30 18.35
CA GLY A 187 0.53 35.74 18.67
C GLY A 187 0.65 37.25 18.88
N ILE A 188 1.88 37.70 19.15
CA ILE A 188 2.18 39.13 19.35
C ILE A 188 2.55 39.75 18.01
N GLU A 189 1.86 40.79 17.55
CA GLU A 189 2.22 41.42 16.28
C GLU A 189 3.64 42.02 16.26
N PRO A 190 4.40 41.88 15.14
CA PRO A 190 4.05 41.23 13.87
C PRO A 190 4.23 39.71 13.86
N TYR A 191 4.66 39.12 14.97
CA TYR A 191 4.96 37.70 15.15
C TYR A 191 3.71 36.87 15.50
N VAL A 192 2.78 36.81 14.55
CA VAL A 192 1.66 35.86 14.63
C VAL A 192 2.16 34.51 14.11
N ASN A 193 2.45 33.59 15.03
CA ASN A 193 2.89 32.24 14.70
C ASN A 193 1.65 31.33 14.58
N GLU A 194 1.59 30.49 13.56
CA GLU A 194 0.65 29.37 13.54
C GLU A 194 1.01 28.42 14.69
N ILE A 195 0.20 28.40 15.74
CA ILE A 195 -0.29 27.23 16.49
C ILE A 195 -1.19 27.78 17.62
N GLU A 196 -2.50 27.68 17.42
CA GLU A 196 -3.39 27.16 18.46
C GLU A 196 -4.12 25.97 17.83
N SER A 197 -4.00 24.82 18.48
CA SER A 197 -4.62 23.54 18.13
C SER A 197 -5.96 23.67 17.41
N ASP A 198 -6.05 23.07 16.22
CA ASP A 198 -7.27 22.85 15.43
C ASP A 198 -8.49 22.62 16.33
N ILE A 199 -9.40 23.59 16.34
CA ILE A 199 -10.57 23.55 17.21
C ILE A 199 -11.59 22.62 16.57
N ARG A 200 -11.46 21.35 16.97
CA ARG A 200 -12.42 20.22 16.89
C ARG A 200 -12.89 19.80 15.49
N LYS A 201 -13.04 18.48 15.35
CA LYS A 201 -13.73 17.77 14.24
C LYS A 201 -15.26 17.88 14.34
N GLU A 202 -15.81 19.04 14.70
CA GLU A 202 -17.27 19.26 14.83
C GLU A 202 -17.76 20.20 13.71
N ALA A 203 -19.05 20.12 13.33
CA ALA A 203 -19.65 21.14 12.47
C ALA A 203 -19.56 22.51 13.16
N ILE A 204 -19.27 23.58 12.41
CA ILE A 204 -19.23 24.95 12.97
C ILE A 204 -20.67 25.38 13.22
N VAL A 205 -21.24 24.96 14.35
CA VAL A 205 -22.63 25.20 14.74
C VAL A 205 -22.76 26.45 15.60
N PRO A 206 -23.92 27.15 15.56
CA PRO A 206 -24.18 28.25 16.48
C PRO A 206 -23.92 27.82 17.93
N GLN A 207 -23.22 28.66 18.69
CA GLN A 207 -22.75 28.42 20.06
C GLN A 207 -21.48 27.54 20.19
N LEU A 208 -20.78 27.15 19.12
CA LEU A 208 -19.46 26.52 19.24
C LEU A 208 -18.52 27.44 20.01
N THR A 209 -17.84 26.91 21.04
CA THR A 209 -16.92 27.68 21.88
C THR A 209 -15.55 27.03 21.98
N ASN A 210 -14.51 27.85 22.13
CA ASN A 210 -13.21 27.41 22.59
C ASN A 210 -12.71 28.27 23.73
N GLU A 211 -11.97 27.63 24.63
CA GLU A 211 -11.25 28.26 25.72
C GLU A 211 -9.80 27.79 25.70
N SER A 212 -8.85 28.73 25.62
CA SER A 212 -7.42 28.48 25.67
C SER A 212 -6.74 29.34 26.73
N LEU A 213 -5.67 28.80 27.30
CA LEU A 213 -4.75 29.51 28.19
C LEU A 213 -3.34 29.22 27.69
N SER A 214 -2.59 30.26 27.35
CA SER A 214 -1.26 30.13 26.76
C SER A 214 -0.29 31.16 27.34
N GLY A 215 0.99 30.78 27.43
CA GLY A 215 2.05 31.72 27.76
C GLY A 215 2.29 32.72 26.64
N LEU A 216 2.97 33.83 26.96
CA LEU A 216 3.38 34.82 25.97
C LEU A 216 4.61 34.28 25.21
N LYS A 217 4.52 34.02 23.91
CA LYS A 217 5.59 33.36 23.11
C LYS A 217 6.04 34.21 21.93
N LEU A 218 7.34 34.15 21.61
CA LEU A 218 7.93 34.75 20.42
C LEU A 218 8.63 33.68 19.54
N PRO A 219 8.79 33.90 18.23
CA PRO A 219 9.49 32.98 17.35
C PRO A 219 10.98 32.86 17.69
N ALA A 220 11.56 31.69 17.41
CA ALA A 220 12.99 31.44 17.57
C ALA A 220 13.83 32.48 16.80
N GLY A 221 14.84 33.06 17.46
CA GLY A 221 15.70 34.10 16.88
C GLY A 221 15.20 35.54 17.07
N VAL A 222 14.01 35.75 17.63
CA VAL A 222 13.52 37.08 18.04
C VAL A 222 13.90 37.32 19.49
N PHE A 223 14.91 38.17 19.74
CA PHE A 223 15.39 38.47 21.09
C PHE A 223 14.96 39.88 21.53
N PRO A 224 13.82 40.04 22.21
CA PRO A 224 13.39 41.35 22.70
C PRO A 224 14.34 41.91 23.77
N ASP A 225 14.74 43.17 23.62
CA ASP A 225 15.34 43.93 24.71
C ASP A 225 14.26 44.48 25.64
N TRP A 226 13.69 43.59 26.45
CA TRP A 226 12.71 43.92 27.48
C TRP A 226 13.22 44.96 28.51
N LYS A 227 14.53 45.27 28.53
CA LYS A 227 15.12 46.28 29.42
C LYS A 227 15.09 47.68 28.82
N ALA A 228 14.85 47.85 27.53
CA ALA A 228 15.04 49.13 26.86
C ALA A 228 13.84 50.10 26.98
N VAL A 229 12.59 49.60 27.05
CA VAL A 229 11.39 50.45 26.98
C VAL A 229 10.17 49.81 27.67
N ASP A 230 9.20 50.64 28.06
CA ASP A 230 7.82 50.18 28.28
C ASP A 230 7.25 49.72 26.93
N ALA A 231 6.78 48.48 26.85
CA ALA A 231 6.36 47.87 25.60
C ALA A 231 4.83 47.83 25.50
N ARG A 232 4.27 48.49 24.48
CA ARG A 232 2.85 48.33 24.14
C ARG A 232 2.70 47.16 23.20
N LEU A 233 2.09 46.08 23.69
CA LEU A 233 1.93 44.83 22.97
C LEU A 233 0.50 44.69 22.45
N ARG A 234 0.37 44.02 21.31
CA ARG A 234 -0.89 43.60 20.70
C ARG A 234 -0.83 42.09 20.51
N TYR A 235 -1.57 41.36 21.33
CA TYR A 235 -1.79 39.93 21.13
C TYR A 235 -3.04 39.78 20.27
N VAL A 236 -2.89 39.17 19.10
CA VAL A 236 -3.97 39.01 18.13
C VAL A 236 -4.41 37.56 18.11
N LEU A 237 -5.72 37.34 18.12
CA LEU A 237 -6.34 36.05 17.81
C LEU A 237 -7.14 36.21 16.51
N LYS A 238 -6.79 35.42 15.50
CA LYS A 238 -7.48 35.34 14.21
C LYS A 238 -8.11 33.96 14.04
N VAL A 239 -9.27 33.95 13.40
CA VAL A 239 -10.03 32.77 13.01
C VAL A 239 -10.40 32.93 11.54
N GLN A 240 -9.94 32.02 10.69
CA GLN A 240 -10.36 31.93 9.30
C GLN A 240 -11.49 30.91 9.16
N LEU A 241 -12.58 31.35 8.54
CA LEU A 241 -13.72 30.54 8.17
C LEU A 241 -13.42 29.72 6.90
N PRO A 242 -14.18 28.63 6.63
CA PRO A 242 -13.98 27.79 5.44
C PRO A 242 -14.06 28.51 4.10
N ASP A 243 -14.77 29.64 4.04
CA ASP A 243 -14.87 30.49 2.84
C ASP A 243 -13.65 31.43 2.66
N GLY A 244 -12.66 31.33 3.54
CA GLY A 244 -11.46 32.15 3.57
C GLY A 244 -11.60 33.44 4.37
N THR A 245 -12.79 33.76 4.91
CA THR A 245 -13.03 35.00 5.67
C THR A 245 -12.32 34.97 7.02
N ILE A 246 -11.52 36.01 7.31
CA ILE A 246 -10.80 36.12 8.59
C ILE A 246 -11.53 37.07 9.54
N GLN A 247 -11.78 36.59 10.75
CA GLN A 247 -12.37 37.34 11.86
C GLN A 247 -11.50 37.17 13.11
N GLY A 248 -11.70 38.00 14.14
CA GLY A 248 -10.82 37.94 15.32
C GLY A 248 -10.91 39.16 16.23
N ALA A 249 -10.05 39.18 17.25
CA ALA A 249 -9.89 40.29 18.17
C ALA A 249 -8.43 40.44 18.61
N ALA A 250 -8.07 41.64 19.06
CA ALA A 250 -6.75 41.96 19.60
C ALA A 250 -6.85 42.35 21.08
N LEU A 251 -6.06 41.70 21.94
CA LEU A 251 -5.80 42.12 23.32
C LEU A 251 -4.61 43.08 23.31
N VAL A 252 -4.86 44.33 23.69
CA VAL A 252 -3.87 45.41 23.73
C VAL A 252 -3.53 45.72 25.18
N PHE A 253 -2.24 45.73 25.51
CA PHE A 253 -1.79 46.06 26.86
C PHE A 253 -0.39 46.67 26.83
N THR A 254 -0.06 47.43 27.88
CA THR A 254 1.25 48.02 28.07
C THR A 254 1.95 47.30 29.21
N LEU A 255 3.14 46.76 28.97
CA LEU A 255 4.02 46.28 30.04
C LEU A 255 4.85 47.45 30.57
N LEU A 256 4.46 47.98 31.73
CA LEU A 256 5.21 49.02 32.43
C LEU A 256 6.31 48.36 33.26
N ARG A 257 7.53 48.85 33.11
CA ARG A 257 8.68 48.33 33.85
C ARG A 257 8.71 48.90 35.27
N GLU A 258 8.73 48.02 36.28
CA GLU A 258 8.88 48.39 37.68
C GLU A 258 10.20 47.85 38.28
N ALA A 259 10.44 48.15 39.55
CA ALA A 259 11.64 47.70 40.23
C ALA A 259 11.63 46.16 40.44
N ASP A 260 10.49 45.57 40.72
CA ASP A 260 10.39 44.15 41.09
C ASP A 260 9.85 43.25 39.98
N GLY A 261 9.57 43.80 38.79
CA GLY A 261 9.11 43.05 37.62
C GLY A 261 8.39 43.96 36.63
N PHE A 262 7.44 43.39 35.89
CA PHE A 262 6.54 44.12 35.00
C PHE A 262 5.15 44.27 35.61
N ARG A 263 4.53 45.44 35.42
CA ARG A 263 3.12 45.69 35.71
C ARG A 263 2.36 45.91 34.41
N PRO A 264 1.39 45.05 34.07
CA PRO A 264 0.49 45.30 32.95
C PRO A 264 -0.43 46.49 33.25
N ALA A 265 -0.61 47.36 32.26
CA ALA A 265 -1.51 48.51 32.28
C ALA A 265 -2.26 48.62 30.95
N ASP A 266 -3.32 49.44 30.91
CA ASP A 266 -4.12 49.72 29.71
C ASP A 266 -4.65 48.46 28.97
N VAL A 267 -4.94 47.40 29.73
CA VAL A 267 -5.43 46.13 29.19
C VAL A 267 -6.83 46.32 28.60
N THR A 268 -6.94 46.24 27.28
CA THR A 268 -8.16 46.47 26.51
C THR A 268 -8.28 45.46 25.37
N VAL A 269 -9.51 45.21 24.90
CA VAL A 269 -9.78 44.33 23.75
C VAL A 269 -10.40 45.17 22.64
N GLU A 270 -9.84 45.06 21.44
CA GLU A 270 -10.23 45.81 20.25
C GLU A 270 -10.57 44.84 19.11
N PRO A 271 -11.50 45.17 18.19
CA PRO A 271 -11.73 44.38 16.98
C PRO A 271 -10.57 44.52 15.99
N LEU A 272 -10.36 43.50 15.15
CA LEU A 272 -9.35 43.57 14.08
C LEU A 272 -9.71 44.61 13.01
N THR A 273 -8.69 45.30 12.53
CA THR A 273 -8.74 46.21 11.38
C THR A 273 -8.94 45.45 10.07
N GLU A 274 -9.24 46.17 8.98
CA GLU A 274 -9.35 45.58 7.64
C GLU A 274 -8.03 44.99 7.15
N ALA A 275 -6.89 45.62 7.47
CA ALA A 275 -5.57 45.13 7.09
C ALA A 275 -5.18 43.84 7.84
N GLU A 276 -5.51 43.74 9.13
CA GLU A 276 -5.25 42.54 9.95
C GLU A 276 -6.10 41.33 9.51
N ARG A 277 -7.25 41.57 8.86
CA ARG A 277 -8.15 40.53 8.29
C ARG A 277 -7.78 40.10 6.87
N ALA A 278 -6.75 40.70 6.26
CA ALA A 278 -6.34 40.37 4.89
C ALA A 278 -5.46 39.11 4.80
N SER A 279 -4.83 38.69 5.90
CA SER A 279 -3.96 37.51 5.97
C SER A 279 -4.02 36.86 7.34
N LEU A 280 -3.86 35.53 7.41
CA LEU A 280 -3.67 34.81 8.67
C LEU A 280 -2.31 35.15 9.28
N ASP A 281 -1.28 35.24 8.45
CA ASP A 281 0.06 35.66 8.86
C ASP A 281 0.09 37.11 9.35
N GLY A 282 1.09 37.45 10.16
CA GLY A 282 1.29 38.79 10.69
C GLY A 282 1.22 39.88 9.60
N SER A 283 0.66 41.04 9.92
CA SER A 283 0.50 42.11 8.92
C SER A 283 1.86 42.52 8.33
N ALA A 284 1.93 42.72 7.01
CA ALA A 284 3.15 43.12 6.30
C ALA A 284 3.72 44.50 6.71
N VAL A 285 3.10 45.21 7.68
CA VAL A 285 3.45 46.58 8.04
C VAL A 285 3.22 46.86 9.54
N THR A 286 4.07 46.32 10.41
CA THR A 286 4.33 46.91 11.74
C THR A 286 5.79 46.69 12.16
N GLU A 287 6.47 47.75 12.62
CA GLU A 287 7.78 47.61 13.28
C GLU A 287 7.60 46.87 14.62
N PRO A 288 8.59 46.06 15.07
CA PRO A 288 8.50 45.35 16.35
C PRO A 288 8.19 46.32 17.51
N PRO A 289 7.29 45.96 18.44
CA PRO A 289 6.89 46.86 19.53
C PRO A 289 7.97 47.04 20.61
N PHE A 290 9.13 46.41 20.43
CA PHE A 290 10.30 46.45 21.30
C PHE A 290 11.59 46.42 20.47
N PRO A 291 12.70 46.96 20.97
CA PRO A 291 14.01 46.80 20.34
C PRO A 291 14.43 45.32 20.35
N LEU A 292 15.18 44.90 19.32
CA LEU A 292 15.73 43.55 19.22
C LEU A 292 17.22 43.56 19.58
N LEU A 293 17.63 42.61 20.41
CA LEU A 293 19.03 42.28 20.68
C LEU A 293 19.60 41.47 19.51
N ASN A 294 20.87 41.72 19.16
CA ASN A 294 21.54 40.95 18.13
C ASN A 294 21.98 39.57 18.69
N THR A 295 21.79 38.49 17.94
CA THR A 295 22.27 37.14 18.31
C THR A 295 23.76 37.12 18.68
N ALA A 296 24.58 37.96 18.04
CA ALA A 296 26.01 38.10 18.37
C ALA A 296 26.27 38.81 19.71
N GLU A 297 25.32 39.63 20.19
CA GLU A 297 25.38 40.26 21.52
C GLU A 297 24.88 39.32 22.61
N VAL A 298 23.90 38.47 22.31
CA VAL A 298 23.32 37.51 23.27
C VAL A 298 24.16 36.23 23.38
N TYR A 299 24.66 35.71 22.26
CA TYR A 299 25.44 34.46 22.19
C TYR A 299 26.68 34.60 21.25
N PRO A 300 27.71 35.35 21.66
CA PRO A 300 28.87 35.68 20.82
C PRO A 300 29.65 34.47 20.31
N GLU A 301 29.64 33.34 21.03
CA GLU A 301 30.33 32.11 20.61
C GLU A 301 29.52 31.29 19.60
N VAL A 302 28.19 31.36 19.65
CA VAL A 302 27.28 30.74 18.68
C VAL A 302 27.38 31.46 17.33
N SER A 303 27.52 32.79 17.35
CA SER A 303 27.74 33.59 16.14
C SER A 303 29.05 33.22 15.42
N LYS A 304 30.15 32.93 16.14
CA LYS A 304 31.39 32.44 15.53
C LYS A 304 31.23 31.06 14.90
N LEU A 305 30.42 30.18 15.51
CA LEU A 305 30.12 28.87 14.97
C LEU A 305 29.27 28.98 13.69
N GLN A 306 28.27 29.86 13.67
CA GLN A 306 27.43 30.15 12.50
C GLN A 306 28.27 30.63 11.31
N ASP A 307 29.22 31.55 11.53
CA ASP A 307 30.12 32.03 10.46
C ASP A 307 31.03 30.91 9.91
N LEU A 308 31.55 30.04 10.78
CA LEU A 308 32.38 28.90 10.38
C LEU A 308 31.57 27.87 9.58
N LEU A 309 30.35 27.58 10.01
CA LEU A 309 29.45 26.65 9.33
C LEU A 309 28.98 27.19 7.99
N ALA A 310 28.64 28.48 7.90
CA ALA A 310 28.24 29.12 6.64
C ALA A 310 29.38 29.09 5.60
N ARG A 311 30.63 29.33 6.02
CA ARG A 311 31.80 29.21 5.12
C ARG A 311 32.01 27.78 4.65
N ARG A 312 31.89 26.82 5.55
CA ARG A 312 32.03 25.38 5.21
C ARG A 312 30.93 24.93 4.25
N LEU A 313 29.69 25.36 4.47
CA LEU A 313 28.56 25.10 3.57
C LEU A 313 28.85 25.66 2.17
N ALA A 314 29.34 26.90 2.08
CA ALA A 314 29.70 27.52 0.81
C ALA A 314 30.87 26.82 0.10
N GLU A 315 31.87 26.33 0.84
CA GLU A 315 33.01 25.58 0.28
C GLU A 315 32.60 24.21 -0.28
N PHE A 316 31.61 23.54 0.32
CA PHE A 316 31.16 22.23 -0.11
C PHE A 316 29.99 22.27 -1.11
N ALA A 317 29.13 23.29 -1.09
CA ALA A 317 28.03 23.45 -2.03
C ALA A 317 28.46 23.87 -3.46
N SER A 318 29.71 24.33 -3.64
CA SER A 318 30.19 24.79 -4.94
C SER A 318 31.56 24.16 -5.28
N PRO A 319 31.64 23.25 -6.28
CA PRO A 319 30.60 22.89 -7.25
C PRO A 319 29.57 21.89 -6.70
N ALA A 320 28.36 21.90 -7.28
CA ALA A 320 27.37 20.84 -7.12
C ALA A 320 27.98 19.49 -7.55
N GLY A 321 27.71 18.42 -6.79
CA GLY A 321 28.37 17.14 -7.01
C GLY A 321 28.16 16.13 -5.87
N TRP A 322 28.86 15.00 -5.97
CA TRP A 322 28.81 13.95 -4.95
C TRP A 322 29.82 14.21 -3.84
N ILE A 323 29.39 14.03 -2.60
CA ILE A 323 30.23 14.10 -1.42
C ILE A 323 30.25 12.74 -0.75
N HIS A 324 31.43 12.23 -0.42
CA HIS A 324 31.63 11.03 0.37
C HIS A 324 32.04 11.37 1.79
N GLN A 325 31.39 10.78 2.79
CA GLN A 325 31.71 10.85 4.20
C GLN A 325 31.88 9.44 4.76
N ARG A 326 32.97 9.17 5.48
CA ARG A 326 33.17 7.91 6.20
C ARG A 326 33.14 8.14 7.70
N TRP A 327 32.17 7.54 8.37
CA TRP A 327 31.98 7.54 9.82
C TRP A 327 32.44 6.21 10.43
N GLN A 328 32.87 6.23 11.68
CA GLN A 328 33.10 5.04 12.48
C GLN A 328 32.33 5.15 13.79
N SER A 329 31.54 4.12 14.11
CA SER A 329 30.79 4.03 15.35
C SER A 329 31.21 2.82 16.18
N ALA A 330 31.24 3.00 17.50
CA ALA A 330 31.55 1.95 18.45
C ALA A 330 30.51 1.94 19.58
N VAL A 331 29.91 0.76 19.81
CA VAL A 331 29.04 0.47 20.96
C VAL A 331 29.85 -0.39 21.93
N VAL A 332 29.85 -0.04 23.22
CA VAL A 332 30.51 -0.87 24.24
C VAL A 332 29.56 -2.02 24.61
N PRO A 333 29.95 -3.31 24.45
CA PRO A 333 29.11 -4.42 24.90
C PRO A 333 28.92 -4.39 26.41
N GLU A 334 27.72 -4.72 26.90
CA GLU A 334 27.38 -4.77 28.34
C GLU A 334 28.28 -5.73 29.16
N SER A 335 29.01 -6.64 28.51
CA SER A 335 29.76 -7.72 29.15
C SER A 335 31.23 -7.42 29.49
N ILE A 336 31.65 -6.17 29.67
CA ILE A 336 33.03 -5.85 30.11
C ILE A 336 33.01 -5.35 31.57
N PRO A 337 33.26 -6.22 32.57
CA PRO A 337 33.46 -5.78 33.93
C PRO A 337 34.90 -5.28 34.09
N GLY A 338 35.08 -3.96 34.16
CA GLY A 338 36.36 -3.37 34.58
C GLY A 338 36.57 -1.94 34.13
N SER A 339 36.88 -1.07 35.09
CA SER A 339 37.28 0.32 34.89
C SER A 339 38.35 0.46 33.79
N ILE A 340 38.02 1.14 32.70
CA ILE A 340 38.98 1.48 31.65
C ILE A 340 39.64 2.81 32.03
N ALA A 341 40.97 2.79 32.18
CA ALA A 341 41.77 3.99 32.39
C ALA A 341 41.93 4.78 31.08
N GLU A 342 41.77 6.10 31.14
CA GLU A 342 42.00 7.04 30.04
C GLU A 342 43.40 6.81 29.42
N GLY A 343 43.43 6.45 28.14
CA GLY A 343 44.66 6.21 27.37
C GLY A 343 44.81 4.80 26.81
N SER A 344 44.23 3.76 27.43
CA SER A 344 44.11 2.42 26.79
C SER A 344 42.78 2.23 26.05
N ALA A 345 41.86 3.18 26.22
CA ALA A 345 40.51 3.14 25.68
C ALA A 345 40.47 3.16 24.15
N GLU A 346 41.25 4.02 23.46
CA GLU A 346 41.15 4.16 22.00
C GLU A 346 41.37 2.84 21.25
N GLN A 347 42.34 2.02 21.66
CA GLN A 347 42.57 0.72 21.01
C GLN A 347 41.49 -0.33 21.37
N GLY A 348 40.66 -0.08 22.38
CA GLY A 348 39.57 -0.96 22.82
C GLY A 348 38.23 -0.66 22.15
N TRP A 349 37.83 0.63 22.05
CA TRP A 349 36.57 1.04 21.41
C TRP A 349 36.46 0.55 19.96
N TRP A 350 37.57 0.62 19.22
CA TRP A 350 37.57 0.33 17.79
C TRP A 350 37.79 -1.15 17.45
N LYS A 351 37.92 -2.05 18.44
CA LYS A 351 38.11 -3.48 18.17
C LYS A 351 36.92 -4.13 17.48
N ASN A 352 35.70 -3.65 17.73
CA ASN A 352 34.48 -4.16 17.09
C ASN A 352 33.68 -3.03 16.40
N ALA A 353 34.34 -1.97 15.96
CA ALA A 353 33.64 -0.81 15.42
C ALA A 353 33.07 -1.07 14.02
N SER A 354 31.85 -0.58 13.79
CA SER A 354 31.28 -0.47 12.46
C SER A 354 31.73 0.82 11.79
N SER A 355 31.86 0.78 10.47
CA SER A 355 32.03 1.97 9.63
C SER A 355 30.77 2.22 8.83
N LEU A 356 30.39 3.49 8.71
CA LEU A 356 29.31 3.98 7.88
C LEU A 356 29.91 4.85 6.77
N ASP A 357 29.82 4.39 5.52
CA ASP A 357 30.19 5.17 4.35
C ASP A 357 28.93 5.81 3.75
N ARG A 358 28.92 7.13 3.62
CA ARG A 358 27.80 7.97 3.18
C ARG A 358 28.17 8.74 1.92
N TRP A 359 27.38 8.64 0.86
CA TRP A 359 27.53 9.43 -0.36
C TRP A 359 26.30 10.28 -0.58
N SER A 360 26.45 11.60 -0.62
CA SER A 360 25.34 12.55 -0.79
C SER A 360 25.54 13.36 -2.07
N LEU A 361 24.53 13.39 -2.95
CA LEU A 361 24.47 14.29 -4.10
C LEU A 361 23.87 15.60 -3.65
N ILE A 362 24.57 16.70 -3.89
CA ILE A 362 24.13 18.04 -3.50
C ILE A 362 24.06 19.00 -4.69
N ASP A 363 23.11 19.94 -4.63
CA ASP A 363 23.00 21.04 -5.59
C ASP A 363 23.93 22.23 -5.26
N SER A 364 23.90 23.28 -6.08
CA SER A 364 24.72 24.49 -5.90
C SER A 364 24.36 25.34 -4.69
N GLU A 365 23.22 25.05 -4.05
CA GLU A 365 22.72 25.73 -2.85
C GLU A 365 22.98 24.90 -1.57
N GLY A 366 23.52 23.68 -1.71
CA GLY A 366 23.86 22.77 -0.61
C GLY A 366 22.73 21.82 -0.20
N THR A 367 21.66 21.75 -1.01
CA THR A 367 20.52 20.85 -0.79
C THR A 367 20.91 19.42 -1.16
N VAL A 368 20.63 18.45 -0.29
CA VAL A 368 20.88 17.02 -0.59
C VAL A 368 19.74 16.50 -1.47
N LEU A 369 20.05 16.20 -2.72
CA LEU A 369 19.12 15.66 -3.71
C LEU A 369 18.97 14.13 -3.56
N ALA A 370 20.05 13.46 -3.17
CA ALA A 370 20.09 12.01 -2.96
C ALA A 370 21.20 11.63 -1.99
N GLN A 371 21.08 10.52 -1.27
CA GLN A 371 22.12 10.00 -0.38
C GLN A 371 22.12 8.47 -0.30
N VAL A 372 23.28 7.83 -0.14
CA VAL A 372 23.42 6.40 0.18
C VAL A 372 24.35 6.21 1.36
N ASP A 373 23.94 5.37 2.29
CA ASP A 373 24.66 4.98 3.49
C ASP A 373 24.96 3.47 3.43
N LEU A 374 26.20 3.07 3.67
CA LEU A 374 26.65 1.68 3.74
C LEU A 374 27.33 1.42 5.08
N THR A 375 26.79 0.49 5.87
CA THR A 375 27.38 0.08 7.15
C THR A 375 28.09 -1.27 7.02
N SER A 376 29.37 -1.29 7.37
CA SER A 376 30.21 -2.49 7.35
C SER A 376 30.92 -2.71 8.70
N GLY A 377 31.29 -3.95 9.01
CA GLY A 377 32.07 -4.29 10.21
C GLY A 377 33.35 -5.05 9.89
N GLU A 378 33.90 -5.74 10.89
CA GLU A 378 35.33 -6.13 10.97
C GLU A 378 35.83 -7.15 9.90
N GLY A 379 35.00 -7.50 8.91
CA GLY A 379 35.38 -8.36 7.77
C GLY A 379 35.20 -7.73 6.38
N GLY A 380 34.81 -6.45 6.29
CA GLY A 380 34.50 -5.77 5.02
C GLY A 380 33.17 -6.20 4.38
N GLY A 381 32.39 -7.05 5.05
CA GLY A 381 31.01 -7.34 4.67
C GLY A 381 30.09 -6.17 5.04
N VAL A 382 29.24 -5.76 4.09
CA VAL A 382 28.12 -4.85 4.34
C VAL A 382 27.02 -5.64 5.04
N TYR A 383 26.49 -5.14 6.16
CA TYR A 383 25.36 -5.77 6.85
C TYR A 383 24.14 -4.86 7.01
N ASP A 384 24.31 -3.55 6.81
CA ASP A 384 23.19 -2.61 6.73
C ASP A 384 23.49 -1.53 5.68
N TRP A 385 22.45 -0.98 5.06
CA TRP A 385 22.56 0.13 4.11
C TRP A 385 21.27 0.94 4.08
N SER A 386 21.36 2.22 3.73
CA SER A 386 20.19 3.05 3.47
C SER A 386 20.35 3.94 2.25
N VAL A 387 19.25 4.32 1.61
CA VAL A 387 19.20 5.18 0.42
C VAL A 387 18.16 6.26 0.70
N LEU A 388 18.51 7.53 0.53
CA LEU A 388 17.60 8.68 0.52
C LEU A 388 17.50 9.21 -0.91
N GLN A 389 16.28 9.34 -1.42
CA GLN A 389 16.02 9.95 -2.73
C GLN A 389 14.66 10.65 -2.67
N ASN A 390 14.58 11.90 -3.14
CA ASN A 390 13.36 12.73 -3.10
C ASN A 390 12.69 12.85 -1.71
N GLY A 391 13.48 12.89 -0.63
CA GLY A 391 12.97 13.01 0.74
C GLY A 391 12.52 11.69 1.40
N THR A 392 12.68 10.55 0.72
CA THR A 392 12.28 9.22 1.21
C THR A 392 13.50 8.34 1.50
N TYR A 393 13.58 7.74 2.70
CA TYR A 393 14.62 6.77 3.09
C TYR A 393 14.18 5.31 2.83
N ARG A 394 15.12 4.48 2.36
CA ARG A 394 15.06 3.00 2.29
C ARG A 394 16.17 2.43 3.16
N THR A 395 15.93 1.37 3.93
CA THR A 395 16.98 0.65 4.68
C THR A 395 17.05 -0.82 4.27
N GLN A 396 18.15 -1.53 4.57
CA GLN A 396 18.32 -2.96 4.24
C GLN A 396 17.22 -3.86 4.84
N LYS A 397 16.54 -3.41 5.91
CA LYS A 397 15.45 -4.13 6.59
C LYS A 397 14.04 -3.71 6.15
N GLY A 398 13.90 -2.87 5.12
CA GLY A 398 12.58 -2.47 4.60
C GLY A 398 11.82 -1.46 5.46
N GLN A 399 12.48 -0.75 6.38
CA GLN A 399 11.85 0.37 7.10
C GLN A 399 11.97 1.68 6.31
N SER A 400 10.86 2.42 6.21
CA SER A 400 10.70 3.68 5.46
C SER A 400 10.30 4.83 6.39
N TYR A 401 10.96 5.99 6.29
CA TYR A 401 10.58 7.22 7.00
C TYR A 401 10.63 8.42 6.03
N ARG A 402 9.74 9.42 6.20
CA ARG A 402 9.79 10.71 5.49
C ARG A 402 10.42 11.75 6.41
N ARG A 403 11.37 12.55 5.92
CA ARG A 403 12.00 13.64 6.70
C ARG A 403 11.47 14.99 6.23
N GLU A 404 11.03 15.82 7.16
CA GLU A 404 10.72 17.23 6.93
C GLU A 404 12.00 18.04 7.15
N ASN A 405 12.45 18.73 6.09
CA ASN A 405 13.66 19.56 5.95
C ASN A 405 14.97 18.78 5.68
N VAL A 406 15.66 19.20 4.61
CA VAL A 406 16.97 18.67 4.17
C VAL A 406 17.86 19.84 3.75
N ALA A 407 18.60 20.40 4.70
CA ALA A 407 19.87 21.05 4.40
C ALA A 407 20.95 20.23 5.09
N TYR A 408 21.89 19.67 4.30
CA TYR A 408 23.07 18.88 4.69
C TYR A 408 22.96 18.18 6.06
N ASP A 409 22.85 16.85 6.19
CA ASP A 409 22.59 16.15 7.49
C ASP A 409 23.64 16.38 8.62
N GLY A 410 24.71 17.15 8.36
CA GLY A 410 25.48 17.83 9.42
C GLY A 410 24.80 19.09 10.01
N ALA A 411 24.15 19.90 9.17
CA ALA A 411 23.36 21.09 9.46
C ALA A 411 21.97 20.82 10.08
N ASP A 412 21.26 19.73 9.78
CA ASP A 412 19.98 19.40 10.46
C ASP A 412 20.17 18.93 11.90
N GLN A 413 21.17 18.07 12.12
CA GLN A 413 21.61 17.71 13.45
C GLN A 413 22.08 18.99 14.20
N LEU A 414 22.88 19.86 13.55
CA LEU A 414 23.24 21.19 14.08
C LEU A 414 22.05 22.16 14.27
N GLY A 415 20.98 22.05 13.48
CA GLY A 415 19.80 22.92 13.51
C GLY A 415 18.91 22.60 14.70
N LEU A 416 18.67 21.31 14.97
CA LEU A 416 18.05 20.83 16.21
C LEU A 416 18.88 21.19 17.46
N TRP A 417 20.20 21.32 17.34
CA TRP A 417 21.09 21.71 18.45
C TRP A 417 21.17 23.22 18.63
N MET A 418 21.22 23.98 17.53
CA MET A 418 21.08 25.42 17.56
C MET A 418 19.73 25.79 18.16
N TRP A 419 18.67 25.04 17.87
CA TRP A 419 17.39 25.19 18.55
C TRP A 419 17.53 25.03 20.08
N LYS A 420 18.10 23.94 20.60
CA LYS A 420 18.35 23.78 22.06
C LYS A 420 19.25 24.86 22.68
N ILE A 421 20.25 25.35 21.95
CA ILE A 421 21.18 26.41 22.40
C ILE A 421 20.48 27.78 22.40
N LEU A 422 19.65 28.05 21.39
CA LEU A 422 18.91 29.31 21.21
C LEU A 422 17.62 29.37 22.05
N ASP A 423 17.08 28.21 22.45
CA ASP A 423 15.91 28.04 23.33
C ASP A 423 16.29 27.95 24.82
N GLY A 424 17.55 28.24 25.17
CA GLY A 424 17.98 28.43 26.55
C GLY A 424 18.34 27.16 27.34
N GLY A 425 18.55 26.02 26.69
CA GLY A 425 18.99 24.78 27.35
C GLY A 425 20.36 24.92 28.03
N ALA A 426 20.57 24.22 29.15
CA ALA A 426 21.86 24.22 29.85
C ALA A 426 22.91 23.41 29.08
N TYR A 427 23.99 24.07 28.65
CA TYR A 427 25.13 23.42 27.99
C TYR A 427 26.46 23.98 28.51
N GLU A 428 27.50 23.14 28.50
CA GLU A 428 28.89 23.56 28.73
C GLU A 428 29.66 23.50 27.40
N TYR A 429 30.68 24.34 27.24
CA TYR A 429 31.59 24.24 26.10
C TYR A 429 33.04 24.51 26.49
N SER A 430 33.97 23.89 25.77
CA SER A 430 35.43 24.03 25.93
C SER A 430 36.12 24.04 24.57
N GLN A 431 37.38 24.51 24.53
CA GLN A 431 38.27 24.27 23.40
C GLN A 431 39.30 23.22 23.81
N GLU A 432 39.37 22.14 23.05
CA GLU A 432 40.24 21.01 23.34
C GLU A 432 41.08 20.63 22.13
N ILE A 433 42.21 19.95 22.37
CA ILE A 433 43.04 19.42 21.29
C ILE A 433 42.65 17.96 21.07
N ILE A 434 41.99 17.68 19.95
CA ILE A 434 41.54 16.35 19.54
C ILE A 434 42.28 15.99 18.25
N ASP A 435 42.94 14.83 18.22
CA ASP A 435 43.75 14.37 17.08
C ASP A 435 44.79 15.40 16.57
N GLY A 436 45.34 16.21 17.49
CA GLY A 436 46.34 17.23 17.19
C GLY A 436 45.79 18.52 16.57
N ARG A 437 44.47 18.72 16.56
CA ARG A 437 43.80 19.95 16.09
C ARG A 437 42.92 20.53 17.19
N THR A 438 42.81 21.85 17.21
CA THR A 438 41.89 22.54 18.14
C THR A 438 40.46 22.31 17.69
N ALA A 439 39.60 21.88 18.61
CA ALA A 439 38.18 21.69 18.39
C ALA A 439 37.36 22.34 19.52
N TRP A 440 36.19 22.86 19.17
CA TRP A 440 35.15 23.26 20.10
C TRP A 440 34.38 22.03 20.55
N VAL A 441 34.33 21.79 21.85
CA VAL A 441 33.63 20.67 22.47
C VAL A 441 32.42 21.21 23.22
N PHE A 442 31.24 20.66 22.96
CA PHE A 442 29.98 21.01 23.60
C PHE A 442 29.46 19.82 24.40
N THR A 443 29.05 20.05 25.64
CA THR A 443 28.51 19.04 26.57
C THR A 443 27.08 19.43 26.94
N PHE A 444 26.15 18.53 26.66
CA PHE A 444 24.72 18.67 26.93
C PHE A 444 24.31 17.73 28.05
N HIS A 445 23.46 18.23 28.95
CA HIS A 445 22.96 17.54 30.12
C HIS A 445 21.43 17.38 30.00
N ASP A 446 20.96 16.17 29.71
CA ASP A 446 19.53 15.88 29.55
C ASP A 446 19.03 15.03 30.74
N PRO A 447 18.05 15.51 31.55
CA PRO A 447 17.43 14.71 32.60
C PRO A 447 16.57 13.61 31.96
N ILE A 448 16.66 12.38 32.50
CA ILE A 448 15.88 11.23 32.02
C ILE A 448 14.69 11.01 32.95
N ASP A 449 13.45 11.10 32.43
CA ASP A 449 12.27 10.65 33.17
C ASP A 449 12.24 9.10 33.20
N PRO A 450 12.03 8.44 34.35
CA PRO A 450 12.09 6.99 34.42
C PRO A 450 10.91 6.34 33.66
N PRO A 451 11.17 5.33 32.79
CA PRO A 451 10.11 4.51 32.22
C PRO A 451 9.42 3.69 33.32
N ARG A 452 8.09 3.52 33.23
CA ARG A 452 7.29 2.80 34.24
C ARG A 452 7.45 1.28 34.28
N ASP A 453 8.17 0.67 33.35
CA ASP A 453 8.34 -0.80 33.31
C ASP A 453 9.73 -1.20 32.79
N LEU A 454 10.73 -1.23 33.68
CA LEU A 454 11.96 -2.03 33.50
C LEU A 454 12.42 -2.57 34.86
N ASP A 455 12.51 -3.90 34.97
CA ASP A 455 12.68 -4.67 36.21
C ASP A 455 14.16 -4.83 36.67
N ASP A 456 15.09 -4.01 36.16
CA ASP A 456 16.53 -4.17 36.41
C ASP A 456 17.17 -2.94 37.06
N GLY A 457 16.97 -2.77 38.37
CA GLY A 457 17.94 -2.32 39.40
C GLY A 457 18.90 -1.12 39.22
N LEU A 458 18.91 -0.36 38.12
CA LEU A 458 19.76 0.81 37.89
C LEU A 458 18.89 2.06 37.71
N VAL A 459 18.81 2.89 38.75
CA VAL A 459 18.21 4.23 38.67
C VAL A 459 19.23 5.15 37.97
N THR A 460 18.89 5.61 36.77
CA THR A 460 19.67 6.59 36.00
C THR A 460 19.04 7.96 36.15
N SER A 461 19.82 8.98 36.49
CA SER A 461 19.33 10.36 36.67
C SER A 461 19.53 11.25 35.45
N GLU A 462 20.49 10.95 34.58
CA GLU A 462 20.95 11.90 33.57
C GLU A 462 21.65 11.23 32.36
N GLN A 463 21.46 11.80 31.18
CA GLN A 463 22.22 11.50 29.97
C GLN A 463 23.13 12.67 29.62
N ILE A 464 24.42 12.41 29.41
CA ILE A 464 25.40 13.40 28.94
C ILE A 464 25.76 13.12 27.49
N THR A 465 25.64 14.14 26.63
CA THR A 465 26.07 14.06 25.23
C THR A 465 27.18 15.08 24.95
N ILE A 466 28.32 14.63 24.44
CA ILE A 466 29.49 15.44 24.11
C ILE A 466 29.68 15.46 22.59
N LYS A 467 29.89 16.62 21.99
CA LYS A 467 30.11 16.80 20.54
C LYS A 467 31.30 17.71 20.26
N ALA A 468 32.13 17.38 19.27
CA ALA A 468 33.33 18.15 18.93
C ALA A 468 33.35 18.64 17.47
N ILE A 469 33.67 19.92 17.25
CA ILE A 469 33.78 20.59 15.94
C ILE A 469 35.17 21.23 15.81
N ASP A 470 35.88 20.92 14.73
CA ASP A 470 37.21 21.48 14.42
C ASP A 470 37.15 23.02 14.33
N ALA A 471 37.95 23.70 15.14
CA ALA A 471 37.87 25.15 15.32
C ALA A 471 38.40 25.97 14.13
N GLN A 472 39.08 25.33 13.16
CA GLN A 472 39.60 26.00 11.97
C GLN A 472 38.74 25.72 10.73
N SER A 473 38.31 24.47 10.56
CA SER A 473 37.57 24.05 9.36
C SER A 473 36.06 24.00 9.56
N GLY A 474 35.55 24.01 10.79
CA GLY A 474 34.14 23.75 11.08
C GLY A 474 33.75 22.28 10.91
N ALA A 475 34.73 21.36 10.82
CA ALA A 475 34.48 19.94 10.58
C ALA A 475 33.92 19.27 11.82
N TYR A 476 32.86 18.49 11.63
CA TYR A 476 32.41 17.59 12.68
C TYR A 476 33.48 16.52 12.94
N ARG A 477 33.80 16.27 14.22
CA ARG A 477 34.87 15.31 14.60
C ARG A 477 34.29 14.08 15.26
N TYR A 478 33.57 14.21 16.37
CA TYR A 478 32.95 13.08 17.05
C TYR A 478 31.76 13.45 17.94
N THR A 479 31.01 12.42 18.36
CA THR A 479 30.02 12.42 19.43
C THR A 479 30.25 11.30 20.40
N ASP A 480 30.15 11.60 21.69
CA ASP A 480 30.12 10.62 22.76
C ASP A 480 28.85 10.78 23.60
N THR A 481 28.22 9.67 23.96
CA THR A 481 27.07 9.66 24.87
C THR A 481 27.36 8.79 26.08
N TYR A 482 27.06 9.33 27.26
CA TYR A 482 27.24 8.70 28.55
C TYR A 482 25.91 8.66 29.31
N ARG A 483 25.60 7.54 29.96
CA ARG A 483 24.58 7.51 31.02
C ARG A 483 25.25 7.77 32.35
N VAL A 484 24.64 8.62 33.17
CA VAL A 484 25.12 8.93 34.51
C VAL A 484 24.18 8.27 35.52
N ALA A 485 24.72 7.37 36.34
CA ALA A 485 24.01 6.82 37.47
C ALA A 485 23.95 7.84 38.62
N ASP A 486 23.01 7.70 39.54
CA ASP A 486 22.85 8.60 40.71
C ASP A 486 24.12 8.74 41.57
N ASP A 487 25.05 7.78 41.52
CA ASP A 487 26.34 7.82 42.20
C ASP A 487 27.44 8.58 41.43
N GLY A 488 27.09 9.20 40.30
CA GLY A 488 27.97 9.97 39.44
C GLY A 488 28.82 9.13 38.49
N ARG A 489 28.64 7.79 38.45
CA ARG A 489 29.35 6.96 37.47
C ARG A 489 28.83 7.23 36.06
N ARG A 490 29.76 7.63 35.19
CA ARG A 490 29.53 7.75 33.74
C ARG A 490 29.78 6.41 33.07
N THR A 491 28.75 5.83 32.50
CA THR A 491 28.85 4.63 31.67
C THR A 491 28.82 5.06 30.21
N PRO A 492 29.91 4.87 29.45
CA PRO A 492 29.91 5.15 28.01
C PRO A 492 28.90 4.25 27.31
N THR A 493 28.03 4.82 26.51
CA THR A 493 26.98 4.08 25.78
C THR A 493 27.24 4.02 24.29
N TRP A 494 27.72 5.13 23.72
CA TRP A 494 27.87 5.26 22.27
C TRP A 494 28.94 6.28 21.91
N ARG A 495 29.71 5.99 20.85
CA ARG A 495 30.70 6.89 20.25
C ARG A 495 30.62 6.83 18.72
N MET A 496 30.68 7.98 18.07
CA MET A 496 30.75 8.11 16.61
C MET A 496 31.78 9.17 16.19
N ARG A 497 32.62 8.88 15.19
CA ARG A 497 33.62 9.83 14.65
C ARG A 497 33.60 9.91 13.13
N LEU A 498 33.88 11.08 12.58
CA LEU A 498 34.10 11.28 11.13
C LEU A 498 35.56 11.01 10.79
N VAL A 499 35.81 10.14 9.81
CA VAL A 499 37.14 9.62 9.43
C VAL A 499 37.57 10.13 8.05
N ALA A 500 36.64 10.37 7.13
CA ALA A 500 36.91 10.99 5.83
C ALA A 500 35.71 11.83 5.38
N GLU A 501 35.97 12.92 4.66
CA GLU A 501 34.97 13.74 3.96
C GLU A 501 35.62 14.35 2.70
N GLU A 502 35.10 14.04 1.51
CA GLU A 502 35.68 14.47 0.23
C GLU A 502 34.64 14.62 -0.89
N HIS A 503 34.93 15.53 -1.85
CA HIS A 503 34.19 15.63 -3.12
C HIS A 503 34.65 14.54 -4.08
N ILE A 504 33.71 13.87 -4.72
CA ILE A 504 33.96 12.78 -5.67
C ILE A 504 33.15 13.01 -6.96
N ASP A 505 33.63 12.45 -8.07
CA ASP A 505 32.91 12.56 -9.35
C ASP A 505 31.63 11.70 -9.36
N GLU A 506 31.73 10.43 -8.95
CA GLU A 506 30.61 9.49 -8.81
C GLU A 506 30.88 8.48 -7.68
N PRO A 507 29.84 7.97 -6.98
CA PRO A 507 29.97 6.92 -5.97
C PRO A 507 30.46 5.59 -6.56
N PRO A 508 31.05 4.68 -5.74
CA PRO A 508 31.43 3.35 -6.20
C PRO A 508 30.26 2.56 -6.79
N GLU A 509 30.54 1.69 -7.75
CA GLU A 509 29.51 0.91 -8.48
C GLU A 509 28.58 0.12 -7.56
N ALA A 510 29.08 -0.37 -6.41
CA ALA A 510 28.27 -1.05 -5.40
C ALA A 510 27.25 -0.11 -4.70
N ALA A 511 27.62 1.15 -4.44
CA ALA A 511 26.72 2.17 -3.90
C ALA A 511 25.72 2.64 -4.99
N MET A 512 26.21 2.79 -6.23
CA MET A 512 25.34 3.10 -7.37
C MET A 512 24.36 1.98 -7.71
N ALA A 513 24.73 0.72 -7.50
CA ALA A 513 23.82 -0.42 -7.66
C ALA A 513 22.67 -0.39 -6.64
N LEU A 514 22.87 0.16 -5.43
CA LEU A 514 21.80 0.30 -4.43
C LEU A 514 20.79 1.38 -4.80
N PHE A 515 21.24 2.49 -5.40
CA PHE A 515 20.35 3.48 -6.02
C PHE A 515 19.55 2.90 -7.19
N LYS A 516 20.10 1.90 -7.90
CA LYS A 516 19.47 1.25 -9.05
C LYS A 516 18.63 0.01 -8.70
N LYS A 517 18.51 -0.35 -7.42
CA LYS A 517 17.69 -1.49 -7.00
C LYS A 517 16.21 -1.06 -6.89
N PRO A 518 15.24 -1.82 -7.44
CA PRO A 518 13.82 -1.51 -7.32
C PRO A 518 13.36 -1.44 -5.86
N TRP A 519 12.38 -0.58 -5.56
CA TRP A 519 11.74 -0.43 -4.25
C TRP A 519 10.79 -1.62 -3.99
N PRO A 520 10.91 -2.37 -2.88
CA PRO A 520 9.91 -3.37 -2.53
C PRO A 520 8.67 -2.71 -1.92
N THR A 521 7.49 -3.17 -2.33
CA THR A 521 6.20 -2.96 -1.67
C THR A 521 6.29 -3.50 -0.23
N VAL A 522 5.91 -2.68 0.75
CA VAL A 522 5.91 -3.06 2.17
C VAL A 522 4.53 -3.57 2.54
N ASP A 523 4.41 -4.89 2.63
CA ASP A 523 3.32 -5.53 3.36
C ASP A 523 3.41 -5.18 4.84
N GLY A 524 2.31 -4.65 5.39
CA GLY A 524 2.00 -4.62 6.81
C GLY A 524 2.91 -3.72 7.66
N LEU A 525 2.50 -2.47 7.86
CA LEU A 525 2.38 -1.82 9.17
C LEU A 525 1.87 -0.38 8.96
N ASN A 526 0.79 -0.07 9.68
CA ASN A 526 0.05 1.20 9.73
C ASN A 526 0.89 2.47 9.54
N GLY A 527 0.29 3.41 8.80
CA GLY A 527 0.81 4.74 8.54
C GLY A 527 1.19 5.52 9.80
N GLY A 528 2.16 6.41 9.62
CA GLY A 528 2.61 7.35 10.63
C GLY A 528 3.19 8.60 10.00
N SER A 529 2.33 9.50 9.52
CA SER A 529 2.62 10.93 9.36
C SER A 529 2.28 11.64 10.67
N SER A 530 3.23 12.34 11.29
CA SER A 530 2.95 13.28 12.39
C SER A 530 2.25 14.53 11.86
N GLY A 531 1.13 15.04 12.37
CA GLY A 531 0.22 14.55 13.40
C GLY A 531 -1.16 15.16 13.19
N TYR A 532 -2.20 14.36 13.46
CA TYR A 532 -3.65 14.64 13.35
C TYR A 532 -4.30 14.80 11.96
N ASP A 533 -3.59 14.61 10.85
CA ASP A 533 -4.21 14.64 9.51
C ASP A 533 -4.38 13.29 8.82
N SER A 534 -3.97 12.17 9.44
CA SER A 534 -4.19 10.83 8.90
C SER A 534 -5.14 10.03 9.80
N ILE A 535 -6.46 10.21 9.65
CA ILE A 535 -7.38 9.16 10.08
C ILE A 535 -7.06 7.94 9.20
N PRO A 536 -6.77 6.75 9.78
CA PRO A 536 -6.58 5.54 9.00
C PRO A 536 -7.76 5.34 8.04
N LEU A 537 -7.48 4.99 6.79
CA LEU A 537 -8.50 4.60 5.82
C LEU A 537 -8.94 3.17 6.09
N ALA A 538 -9.49 2.98 7.29
CA ALA A 538 -9.86 1.72 7.89
C ALA A 538 -11.06 1.91 8.82
N LEU A 539 -11.75 0.82 9.17
CA LEU A 539 -12.72 0.83 10.24
C LEU A 539 -12.05 0.99 11.61
N VAL A 540 -12.76 1.60 12.54
CA VAL A 540 -12.31 1.68 13.94
C VAL A 540 -12.22 0.26 14.53
N PRO A 541 -11.16 -0.10 15.29
CA PRO A 541 -10.88 -1.48 15.67
C PRO A 541 -12.01 -2.23 16.43
N ASP A 542 -12.91 -1.52 17.10
CA ASP A 542 -14.01 -2.12 17.87
C ASP A 542 -15.27 -2.41 17.03
N VAL A 543 -15.33 -1.90 15.80
CA VAL A 543 -16.48 -2.03 14.89
C VAL A 543 -16.70 -3.49 14.50
N CYS A 544 -15.61 -4.23 14.24
CA CYS A 544 -15.66 -5.64 13.82
C CYS A 544 -15.53 -6.66 14.94
N MET A 545 -15.70 -6.25 16.20
CA MET A 545 -15.70 -7.21 17.30
C MET A 545 -16.93 -8.13 17.21
N PRO A 546 -16.80 -9.44 17.49
CA PRO A 546 -17.91 -10.41 17.37
C PRO A 546 -19.17 -10.05 18.18
N GLU A 547 -19.01 -9.26 19.24
CA GLU A 547 -20.09 -8.79 20.10
C GLU A 547 -20.81 -7.53 19.55
N SER A 548 -20.26 -6.90 18.51
CA SER A 548 -20.79 -5.71 17.82
C SER A 548 -21.45 -6.04 16.46
N VAL A 549 -21.28 -7.26 15.94
CA VAL A 549 -21.72 -7.66 14.59
C VAL A 549 -22.67 -8.86 14.61
N THR A 550 -23.51 -8.96 13.57
CA THR A 550 -24.27 -10.19 13.32
C THR A 550 -23.38 -11.16 12.52
N PRO A 551 -23.23 -12.44 12.92
CA PRO A 551 -22.39 -13.37 12.17
C PRO A 551 -22.84 -13.55 10.72
N PHE A 552 -21.88 -13.72 9.81
CA PHE A 552 -22.18 -14.12 8.43
C PHE A 552 -22.95 -15.44 8.37
N THR A 553 -23.85 -15.57 7.40
CA THR A 553 -24.56 -16.83 7.15
C THR A 553 -23.59 -17.86 6.56
N GLU A 554 -23.90 -19.16 6.73
CA GLU A 554 -23.09 -20.24 6.14
C GLU A 554 -23.07 -20.21 4.60
N ASP A 555 -24.04 -19.53 3.99
CA ASP A 555 -24.09 -19.33 2.56
C ASP A 555 -23.12 -18.22 2.13
N MET A 556 -23.13 -17.08 2.84
CA MET A 556 -22.15 -16.00 2.65
C MET A 556 -20.70 -16.48 2.85
N LYS A 557 -20.46 -17.33 3.86
CA LYS A 557 -19.13 -17.91 4.11
C LYS A 557 -18.66 -18.81 2.96
N ARG A 558 -19.53 -19.68 2.46
CA ARG A 558 -19.19 -20.56 1.33
C ARG A 558 -18.87 -19.80 0.07
N ARG A 559 -19.56 -18.69 -0.20
CA ARG A 559 -19.34 -17.84 -1.38
C ARG A 559 -17.97 -17.13 -1.40
N LYS A 560 -17.34 -16.91 -0.24
CA LYS A 560 -15.97 -16.35 -0.13
C LYS A 560 -14.84 -17.39 -0.10
N GLN A 561 -15.17 -18.67 -0.08
CA GLN A 561 -14.20 -19.74 0.18
C GLN A 561 -13.43 -20.11 -1.11
N PHE A 562 -12.47 -19.26 -1.52
CA PHE A 562 -11.62 -19.54 -2.69
C PHE A 562 -10.10 -19.54 -2.42
N ALA A 563 -9.65 -19.23 -1.20
CA ALA A 563 -8.21 -19.22 -0.87
C ALA A 563 -7.83 -19.82 0.50
N GLY A 564 -8.75 -20.54 1.17
CA GLY A 564 -8.49 -21.10 2.50
C GLY A 564 -8.47 -20.07 3.64
N GLU A 565 -8.85 -18.82 3.37
CA GLU A 565 -9.03 -17.76 4.36
C GLU A 565 -10.45 -17.83 4.97
N GLU A 566 -10.55 -17.83 6.30
CA GLU A 566 -11.83 -17.87 7.01
C GLU A 566 -12.29 -16.45 7.36
N LEU A 567 -13.52 -16.08 6.96
CA LEU A 567 -14.18 -14.86 7.43
C LEU A 567 -14.26 -14.85 8.95
N SER A 568 -13.79 -13.78 9.55
CA SER A 568 -13.69 -13.60 11.01
C SER A 568 -14.58 -12.47 11.55
N GLY A 569 -15.18 -11.67 10.65
CA GLY A 569 -16.04 -10.54 10.95
C GLY A 569 -17.54 -10.86 10.86
N GLY A 570 -18.35 -9.88 10.44
CA GLY A 570 -19.81 -10.00 10.37
C GLY A 570 -20.53 -8.81 9.75
N LEU A 571 -21.85 -8.79 9.86
CA LEU A 571 -22.74 -7.73 9.36
C LEU A 571 -22.91 -6.62 10.40
N LEU A 572 -22.68 -5.38 10.00
CA LEU A 572 -22.82 -4.17 10.82
C LEU A 572 -24.26 -3.63 10.86
N GLY A 573 -25.06 -3.93 9.85
CA GLY A 573 -26.43 -3.44 9.72
C GLY A 573 -26.93 -3.55 8.29
N GLY A 574 -28.19 -3.20 8.05
CA GLY A 574 -28.86 -3.32 6.76
C GLY A 574 -30.25 -3.92 6.89
N GLY A 575 -30.75 -4.51 5.81
CA GLY A 575 -31.97 -5.31 5.84
C GLY A 575 -32.62 -5.55 4.50
N GLU A 576 -33.81 -6.12 4.59
CA GLU A 576 -34.58 -6.58 3.43
C GLU A 576 -35.59 -5.53 2.95
N LEU A 577 -35.68 -5.33 1.64
CA LEU A 577 -36.64 -4.44 1.00
C LEU A 577 -37.24 -5.07 -0.26
N GLN A 578 -38.58 -5.10 -0.32
CA GLN A 578 -39.31 -5.52 -1.51
C GLN A 578 -39.46 -4.36 -2.50
N SER A 579 -39.04 -4.56 -3.75
CA SER A 579 -39.21 -3.61 -4.85
C SER A 579 -39.68 -4.37 -6.10
N GLY A 580 -40.92 -4.14 -6.53
CA GLY A 580 -41.52 -4.90 -7.62
C GLY A 580 -41.52 -6.41 -7.35
N ALA A 581 -41.04 -7.19 -8.32
CA ALA A 581 -40.89 -8.65 -8.22
C ALA A 581 -39.62 -9.10 -7.49
N PHE A 582 -38.85 -8.17 -6.92
CA PHE A 582 -37.56 -8.44 -6.28
C PHE A 582 -37.61 -8.18 -4.79
N THR A 583 -36.96 -9.08 -4.06
CA THR A 583 -36.56 -8.88 -2.67
C THR A 583 -35.06 -8.56 -2.66
N PHE A 584 -34.65 -7.42 -2.12
CA PHE A 584 -33.25 -7.03 -1.96
C PHE A 584 -32.88 -7.13 -0.48
N ASP A 585 -31.87 -7.91 -0.15
CA ASP A 585 -31.30 -8.02 1.19
C ASP A 585 -29.90 -7.40 1.19
N LEU A 586 -29.79 -6.17 1.68
CA LEU A 586 -28.60 -5.35 1.54
C LEU A 586 -28.01 -5.03 2.91
N HIS A 587 -26.75 -5.40 3.11
CA HIS A 587 -26.06 -5.25 4.38
C HIS A 587 -24.67 -4.64 4.22
N LEU A 588 -24.29 -3.84 5.22
CA LEU A 588 -22.91 -3.43 5.42
C LEU A 588 -22.18 -4.55 6.17
N ALA A 589 -21.08 -5.02 5.60
CA ALA A 589 -20.26 -6.08 6.17
C ALA A 589 -18.96 -5.50 6.71
N CYS A 590 -18.31 -6.22 7.61
CA CYS A 590 -16.96 -5.89 8.00
C CYS A 590 -16.15 -7.15 8.30
N ASP A 591 -14.91 -7.17 7.83
CA ASP A 591 -13.98 -8.30 7.93
C ASP A 591 -12.56 -7.83 7.57
N PRO A 592 -11.51 -8.28 8.28
CA PRO A 592 -10.11 -7.99 7.91
C PRO A 592 -9.70 -8.38 6.49
N LEU A 593 -10.45 -9.28 5.85
CA LEU A 593 -10.23 -9.66 4.46
C LEU A 593 -10.48 -8.50 3.49
N PHE A 594 -11.37 -7.56 3.82
CA PHE A 594 -11.56 -6.36 3.01
C PHE A 594 -10.41 -5.39 3.25
N ARG A 595 -9.57 -5.18 2.25
CA ARG A 595 -8.35 -4.37 2.40
C ARG A 595 -8.04 -3.60 1.14
N ARG A 596 -7.26 -2.54 1.27
CA ARG A 596 -6.71 -1.77 0.15
C ARG A 596 -5.55 -2.49 -0.55
N ALA A 597 -5.71 -3.79 -0.79
CA ALA A 597 -4.79 -4.63 -1.54
C ALA A 597 -5.57 -5.39 -2.62
N LEU A 598 -4.90 -5.75 -3.72
CA LEU A 598 -5.53 -6.39 -4.88
C LEU A 598 -5.42 -7.93 -4.84
N ASP A 599 -5.18 -8.51 -3.67
CA ASP A 599 -4.90 -9.95 -3.46
C ASP A 599 -6.08 -10.89 -3.80
N GLY A 600 -7.20 -10.32 -4.24
CA GLY A 600 -8.38 -10.97 -4.81
C GLY A 600 -9.37 -9.87 -5.20
N GLY A 601 -9.80 -9.80 -6.46
CA GLY A 601 -10.52 -8.63 -7.01
C GLY A 601 -11.74 -8.17 -6.20
N ASP A 602 -12.43 -9.10 -5.53
CA ASP A 602 -13.62 -8.82 -4.71
C ASP A 602 -13.31 -8.37 -3.27
N ASP A 603 -12.06 -8.45 -2.83
CA ASP A 603 -11.63 -8.10 -1.47
C ASP A 603 -11.11 -6.66 -1.36
N TYR A 604 -10.84 -6.01 -2.50
CA TYR A 604 -10.44 -4.61 -2.50
C TYR A 604 -11.55 -3.73 -1.92
N SER A 605 -11.20 -2.90 -0.93
CA SER A 605 -12.11 -1.92 -0.35
C SER A 605 -11.44 -0.58 -0.15
N GLU A 606 -12.14 0.53 -0.42
CA GLU A 606 -11.68 1.90 -0.18
C GLU A 606 -11.31 2.17 1.29
N LEU A 607 -11.91 1.41 2.21
CA LEU A 607 -11.63 1.45 3.64
C LEU A 607 -11.35 0.03 4.15
N ASP A 608 -10.16 -0.17 4.73
CA ASP A 608 -9.79 -1.46 5.31
C ASP A 608 -10.83 -1.91 6.35
N GLY A 609 -11.22 -3.17 6.28
CA GLY A 609 -12.20 -3.78 7.15
C GLY A 609 -13.66 -3.62 6.69
N LEU A 610 -13.97 -2.75 5.72
CA LEU A 610 -15.35 -2.47 5.30
C LEU A 610 -15.73 -3.23 4.03
N GLY A 611 -16.89 -3.88 4.03
CA GLY A 611 -17.44 -4.55 2.85
C GLY A 611 -18.96 -4.42 2.74
N LEU A 612 -19.51 -5.09 1.74
CA LEU A 612 -20.92 -5.09 1.37
C LEU A 612 -21.36 -6.55 1.19
N ALA A 613 -22.45 -6.91 1.84
CA ALA A 613 -23.16 -8.17 1.60
C ALA A 613 -24.46 -7.83 0.86
N LEU A 614 -24.52 -8.16 -0.42
CA LEU A 614 -25.60 -7.81 -1.33
C LEU A 614 -26.29 -9.10 -1.77
N GLU A 615 -27.59 -9.22 -1.58
CA GLU A 615 -28.37 -10.35 -2.08
C GLU A 615 -29.67 -9.84 -2.69
N TRP A 616 -30.11 -10.47 -3.77
CA TRP A 616 -31.44 -10.24 -4.31
C TRP A 616 -32.06 -11.53 -4.80
N THR A 617 -33.38 -11.62 -4.69
CA THR A 617 -34.18 -12.76 -5.17
C THR A 617 -35.31 -12.26 -6.05
N TYR A 618 -35.40 -12.82 -7.26
CA TYR A 618 -36.50 -12.60 -8.19
C TYR A 618 -37.65 -13.58 -7.93
N GLN A 619 -38.84 -13.05 -7.67
CA GLN A 619 -40.07 -13.79 -7.39
C GLN A 619 -41.14 -13.60 -8.47
N GLY A 620 -40.73 -13.16 -9.67
CA GLY A 620 -41.63 -12.95 -10.80
C GLY A 620 -41.89 -14.22 -11.63
N THR A 621 -42.57 -14.06 -12.76
CA THR A 621 -42.78 -15.15 -13.72
C THR A 621 -41.49 -15.47 -14.46
N GLN A 622 -41.28 -16.73 -14.82
CA GLN A 622 -40.17 -17.13 -15.70
C GLN A 622 -40.19 -16.32 -17.00
N GLN A 623 -39.01 -15.85 -17.42
CA GLN A 623 -38.82 -15.08 -18.66
C GLN A 623 -37.61 -15.62 -19.43
N ASP A 624 -37.72 -15.62 -20.76
CA ASP A 624 -36.60 -15.92 -21.64
C ASP A 624 -35.78 -14.64 -21.85
N GLY A 625 -34.46 -14.72 -21.69
CA GLY A 625 -33.51 -13.61 -21.81
C GLY A 625 -32.75 -13.27 -20.52
N ARG A 626 -31.78 -12.37 -20.64
CA ARG A 626 -30.87 -11.93 -19.56
C ARG A 626 -31.53 -10.93 -18.61
N LEU A 627 -31.42 -11.20 -17.31
CA LEU A 627 -31.63 -10.21 -16.24
C LEU A 627 -30.31 -9.54 -15.94
N THR A 628 -30.28 -8.22 -15.97
CA THR A 628 -29.06 -7.42 -15.76
C THR A 628 -29.15 -6.65 -14.45
N THR A 629 -28.08 -6.65 -13.67
CA THR A 629 -27.97 -5.91 -12.41
C THR A 629 -27.05 -4.71 -12.58
N TYR A 630 -27.34 -3.64 -11.84
CA TYR A 630 -26.53 -2.43 -11.80
C TYR A 630 -26.28 -2.07 -10.34
N ALA A 631 -25.03 -1.78 -10.00
CA ALA A 631 -24.63 -1.50 -8.62
C ALA A 631 -23.56 -0.41 -8.53
N GLY A 632 -23.47 0.26 -7.39
CA GLY A 632 -22.40 1.21 -7.09
C GLY A 632 -22.80 2.31 -6.10
N VAL A 633 -21.81 3.08 -5.65
CA VAL A 633 -22.03 4.29 -4.84
C VAL A 633 -22.52 5.40 -5.77
N GLU A 634 -23.66 6.03 -5.48
CA GLU A 634 -24.16 7.13 -6.31
C GLU A 634 -23.15 8.30 -6.42
N PRO A 635 -23.04 8.95 -7.61
CA PRO A 635 -23.75 8.70 -8.87
C PRO A 635 -23.12 7.59 -9.74
N TYR A 636 -22.14 6.86 -9.25
CA TYR A 636 -21.31 5.89 -9.98
C TYR A 636 -21.95 4.49 -10.02
N VAL A 637 -23.19 4.41 -10.51
CA VAL A 637 -23.90 3.13 -10.68
C VAL A 637 -23.65 2.58 -12.09
N VAL A 638 -23.04 1.41 -12.17
CA VAL A 638 -22.65 0.72 -13.42
C VAL A 638 -23.26 -0.67 -13.50
N GLU A 639 -23.28 -1.29 -14.68
CA GLU A 639 -23.65 -2.70 -14.83
C GLU A 639 -22.68 -3.57 -14.00
N SER A 640 -23.21 -4.51 -13.22
CA SER A 640 -22.43 -5.32 -12.27
C SER A 640 -22.46 -6.80 -12.63
N SER A 641 -23.63 -7.39 -12.85
CA SER A 641 -23.78 -8.81 -13.21
C SER A 641 -24.95 -9.05 -14.16
N GLY A 642 -25.02 -10.25 -14.73
CA GLY A 642 -26.16 -10.69 -15.52
C GLY A 642 -26.43 -12.18 -15.35
N VAL A 643 -27.70 -12.55 -15.23
CA VAL A 643 -28.13 -13.95 -15.05
C VAL A 643 -29.12 -14.34 -16.14
N GLU A 644 -28.87 -15.50 -16.74
CA GLU A 644 -29.76 -16.15 -17.71
C GLU A 644 -29.71 -17.68 -17.52
N PRO A 645 -30.85 -18.41 -17.54
CA PRO A 645 -32.23 -17.95 -17.70
C PRO A 645 -32.88 -17.44 -16.40
N VAL A 646 -33.94 -16.63 -16.55
CA VAL A 646 -34.66 -16.00 -15.42
C VAL A 646 -35.88 -16.84 -15.03
N ASN A 647 -35.89 -17.36 -13.81
CA ASN A 647 -36.98 -18.13 -13.22
C ASN A 647 -37.40 -17.56 -11.85
N ALA A 648 -38.52 -18.04 -11.30
CA ALA A 648 -39.11 -17.53 -10.05
C ALA A 648 -38.28 -17.77 -8.76
N SER A 649 -37.07 -18.31 -8.91
CA SER A 649 -36.09 -18.51 -7.85
C SER A 649 -34.70 -17.99 -8.23
N THR A 650 -34.59 -17.22 -9.33
CA THR A 650 -33.33 -16.60 -9.73
C THR A 650 -32.91 -15.62 -8.64
N SER A 651 -31.75 -15.85 -8.06
CA SER A 651 -31.13 -14.98 -7.08
C SER A 651 -29.66 -14.83 -7.39
N ASP A 652 -29.08 -13.74 -6.95
CA ASP A 652 -27.64 -13.51 -6.98
C ASP A 652 -27.25 -12.87 -5.66
N ALA A 653 -26.00 -13.09 -5.27
CA ALA A 653 -25.49 -12.56 -4.03
C ALA A 653 -23.97 -12.45 -4.05
N SER A 654 -23.49 -11.35 -3.47
CA SER A 654 -22.10 -10.95 -3.52
C SER A 654 -21.65 -10.48 -2.15
N LEU A 655 -20.44 -10.86 -1.76
CA LEU A 655 -19.75 -10.33 -0.59
C LEU A 655 -18.49 -9.65 -1.11
N ILE A 656 -18.46 -8.33 -1.13
CA ILE A 656 -17.44 -7.54 -1.84
C ILE A 656 -16.94 -6.39 -0.98
N GLY A 657 -15.74 -5.88 -1.23
CA GLY A 657 -15.29 -4.63 -0.65
C GLY A 657 -16.07 -3.42 -1.21
N LEU A 658 -16.01 -2.28 -0.51
CA LEU A 658 -16.60 -1.04 -0.98
C LEU A 658 -15.67 -0.42 -2.02
N THR A 659 -16.10 -0.31 -3.28
CA THR A 659 -15.26 0.22 -4.37
C THR A 659 -15.86 1.45 -5.04
N LEU A 660 -15.00 2.30 -5.60
CA LEU A 660 -15.34 3.43 -6.47
C LEU A 660 -14.65 3.26 -7.83
N PRO A 661 -15.13 3.91 -8.90
CA PRO A 661 -14.42 3.89 -10.18
C PRO A 661 -12.97 4.37 -10.03
N ALA A 662 -12.04 3.76 -10.76
CA ALA A 662 -10.60 4.00 -10.69
C ALA A 662 -10.22 5.49 -10.74
N GLY A 663 -10.84 6.27 -11.62
CA GLY A 663 -10.63 7.72 -11.77
C GLY A 663 -11.29 8.61 -10.70
N VAL A 664 -12.11 8.06 -9.80
CA VAL A 664 -12.82 8.79 -8.74
C VAL A 664 -12.08 8.61 -7.43
N ILE A 665 -11.21 9.56 -7.09
CA ILE A 665 -10.42 9.49 -5.86
C ILE A 665 -11.12 10.32 -4.77
N PRO A 666 -11.78 9.69 -3.79
CA PRO A 666 -12.45 10.41 -2.71
C PRO A 666 -11.47 11.16 -1.80
N ASP A 667 -11.77 12.42 -1.47
CA ASP A 667 -11.11 13.10 -0.35
C ASP A 667 -11.80 12.72 0.96
N TRP A 668 -11.43 11.58 1.52
CA TRP A 668 -11.91 11.11 2.83
C TRP A 668 -11.59 12.07 3.99
N ARG A 669 -10.80 13.13 3.77
CA ARG A 669 -10.50 14.17 4.77
C ARG A 669 -11.59 15.25 4.86
N ALA A 670 -12.52 15.30 3.92
CA ALA A 670 -13.52 16.37 3.79
C ALA A 670 -14.57 16.39 4.93
N GLY A 671 -14.75 15.29 5.66
CA GLY A 671 -15.70 15.21 6.78
C GLY A 671 -16.36 13.84 6.89
N ASP A 672 -17.38 13.74 7.73
CA ASP A 672 -18.27 12.58 7.67
C ASP A 672 -18.95 12.53 6.30
N VAL A 673 -19.09 11.34 5.73
CA VAL A 673 -19.66 11.16 4.39
C VAL A 673 -20.86 10.23 4.50
N GLU A 674 -22.03 10.68 4.03
CA GLU A 674 -23.16 9.77 3.82
C GLU A 674 -23.03 9.16 2.43
N LEU A 675 -22.93 7.84 2.38
CA LEU A 675 -22.87 7.07 1.14
C LEU A 675 -24.21 6.38 0.90
N ARG A 676 -24.59 6.36 -0.37
CA ARG A 676 -25.78 5.66 -0.86
C ARG A 676 -25.35 4.67 -1.93
N TYR A 677 -25.30 3.40 -1.54
CA TYR A 677 -24.98 2.29 -2.43
C TYR A 677 -26.26 1.76 -3.05
N VAL A 678 -26.42 1.91 -4.35
CA VAL A 678 -27.65 1.55 -5.08
C VAL A 678 -27.47 0.21 -5.76
N VAL A 679 -28.49 -0.65 -5.66
CA VAL A 679 -28.61 -1.89 -6.42
C VAL A 679 -29.91 -1.87 -7.20
N LYS A 680 -29.82 -2.10 -8.51
CA LYS A 680 -30.96 -2.19 -9.44
C LYS A 680 -30.88 -3.50 -10.21
N ALA A 681 -32.04 -4.05 -10.55
CA ALA A 681 -32.18 -5.21 -11.41
C ALA A 681 -33.21 -4.93 -12.51
N GLN A 682 -32.89 -5.35 -13.72
CA GLN A 682 -33.74 -5.24 -14.89
C GLN A 682 -33.93 -6.62 -15.54
N PRO A 683 -35.11 -7.27 -15.35
CA PRO A 683 -35.49 -8.46 -16.10
C PRO A 683 -35.75 -8.17 -17.59
N PRO A 684 -35.90 -9.23 -18.43
CA PRO A 684 -36.11 -9.10 -19.88
C PRO A 684 -37.32 -8.25 -20.30
N ASP A 685 -38.36 -8.17 -19.46
CA ASP A 685 -39.53 -7.30 -19.70
C ASP A 685 -39.23 -5.79 -19.64
N GLY A 686 -38.00 -5.42 -19.24
CA GLY A 686 -37.50 -4.05 -19.18
C GLY A 686 -37.92 -3.26 -17.94
N SER A 687 -38.74 -3.83 -17.04
CA SER A 687 -39.04 -3.21 -15.76
C SER A 687 -37.78 -3.06 -14.91
N ILE A 688 -37.70 -2.02 -14.08
CA ILE A 688 -36.56 -1.80 -13.18
C ILE A 688 -37.07 -1.86 -11.75
N ALA A 689 -36.41 -2.66 -10.93
CA ALA A 689 -36.57 -2.69 -9.48
C ALA A 689 -35.24 -2.39 -8.82
N GLY A 690 -35.27 -1.89 -7.58
CA GLY A 690 -34.04 -1.62 -6.85
C GLY A 690 -34.27 -1.11 -5.44
N ALA A 691 -33.17 -1.06 -4.69
CA ALA A 691 -33.06 -0.56 -3.34
C ALA A 691 -31.71 0.15 -3.14
N ALA A 692 -31.60 0.96 -2.09
CA ALA A 692 -30.35 1.61 -1.72
C ALA A 692 -29.98 1.29 -0.28
N LEU A 693 -28.73 0.88 -0.05
CA LEU A 693 -28.12 0.83 1.27
C LEU A 693 -27.50 2.19 1.58
N VAL A 694 -28.04 2.88 2.59
CA VAL A 694 -27.56 4.20 3.02
C VAL A 694 -26.87 4.07 4.36
N PHE A 695 -25.67 4.63 4.47
CA PHE A 695 -24.91 4.65 5.70
C PHE A 695 -24.00 5.87 5.75
N LYS A 696 -23.75 6.35 6.96
CA LYS A 696 -22.85 7.48 7.19
C LYS A 696 -21.53 6.97 7.74
N LEU A 697 -20.43 7.30 7.08
CA LEU A 697 -19.08 7.07 7.56
C LEU A 697 -18.70 8.22 8.51
N GLN A 698 -18.83 7.98 9.81
CA GLN A 698 -18.43 8.92 10.85
C GLN A 698 -16.92 8.83 11.10
N ARG A 699 -16.24 9.97 11.08
CA ARG A 699 -14.78 10.02 11.28
C ARG A 699 -14.41 9.95 12.76
N GLU A 700 -13.56 9.00 13.11
CA GLU A 700 -13.00 8.84 14.45
C GLU A 700 -11.47 8.93 14.44
N ALA A 701 -10.83 8.94 15.61
CA ALA A 701 -9.37 9.06 15.69
C ALA A 701 -8.62 7.86 15.08
N GLN A 702 -9.22 6.67 15.10
CA GLN A 702 -8.59 5.42 14.67
C GLN A 702 -9.15 4.86 13.35
N GLY A 703 -10.05 5.59 12.68
CA GLY A 703 -10.68 5.11 11.45
C GLY A 703 -12.06 5.72 11.23
N PHE A 704 -12.90 5.01 10.50
CA PHE A 704 -14.28 5.36 10.21
C PHE A 704 -15.23 4.41 10.93
N ARG A 705 -16.29 4.95 11.53
CA ARG A 705 -17.40 4.18 12.10
C ARG A 705 -18.63 4.35 11.20
N PRO A 706 -19.13 3.27 10.60
CA PRO A 706 -20.41 3.31 9.92
C PRO A 706 -21.55 3.47 10.92
N VAL A 707 -22.40 4.48 10.70
CA VAL A 707 -23.59 4.79 11.50
C VAL A 707 -24.79 5.02 10.57
N ASP A 708 -25.99 5.08 11.13
CA ASP A 708 -27.24 5.34 10.40
C ASP A 708 -27.51 4.39 9.22
N ILE A 709 -27.06 3.13 9.35
CA ILE A 709 -27.17 2.07 8.34
C ILE A 709 -28.63 1.68 8.15
N ARG A 710 -29.15 1.85 6.93
CA ARG A 710 -30.55 1.58 6.59
C ARG A 710 -30.71 1.23 5.11
N VAL A 711 -31.80 0.55 4.79
CA VAL A 711 -32.18 0.26 3.40
C VAL A 711 -33.39 1.10 3.01
N GLU A 712 -33.30 1.78 1.88
CA GLU A 712 -34.32 2.69 1.36
C GLU A 712 -34.85 2.22 0.01
N ALA A 713 -36.15 2.48 -0.23
CA ALA A 713 -36.77 2.23 -1.52
C ALA A 713 -36.37 3.32 -2.52
N LEU A 714 -36.08 2.93 -3.77
CA LEU A 714 -35.88 3.89 -4.85
C LEU A 714 -37.21 4.54 -5.27
N SER A 715 -37.18 5.83 -5.61
CA SER A 715 -38.34 6.53 -6.14
C SER A 715 -38.67 6.10 -7.57
N ALA A 716 -39.90 6.40 -8.02
CA ALA A 716 -40.33 6.10 -9.38
C ALA A 716 -39.40 6.72 -10.45
N ALA A 717 -38.89 7.93 -10.21
CA ALA A 717 -37.99 8.61 -11.14
C ALA A 717 -36.61 7.93 -11.21
N GLU A 718 -36.10 7.42 -10.09
CA GLU A 718 -34.83 6.68 -10.06
C GLU A 718 -34.93 5.34 -10.77
N MET A 719 -36.13 4.75 -10.84
CA MET A 719 -36.42 3.51 -11.56
C MET A 719 -36.71 3.72 -13.05
N GLU A 720 -36.63 4.95 -13.59
CA GLU A 720 -36.74 5.21 -15.04
C GLU A 720 -35.43 4.94 -15.80
N SER A 721 -34.30 4.84 -15.09
CA SER A 721 -32.96 4.62 -15.65
C SER A 721 -32.22 3.50 -14.95
N GLN A 722 -31.37 2.79 -15.70
CA GLN A 722 -30.47 1.76 -15.19
C GLN A 722 -29.36 2.37 -14.32
N THR A 723 -28.84 3.54 -14.71
CA THR A 723 -27.78 4.26 -13.99
C THR A 723 -28.35 5.25 -12.97
N ALA A 724 -27.48 5.94 -12.21
CA ALA A 724 -27.90 6.98 -11.28
C ALA A 724 -28.66 8.12 -12.00
N ALA A 725 -29.50 8.84 -11.24
CA ALA A 725 -30.18 10.02 -11.76
C ALA A 725 -29.16 11.06 -12.23
N ALA A 726 -29.35 11.62 -13.43
CA ALA A 726 -28.40 12.54 -14.09
C ALA A 726 -28.09 13.85 -13.32
N VAL A 727 -28.73 14.06 -12.17
CA VAL A 727 -28.62 15.27 -11.31
C VAL A 727 -28.09 14.93 -9.91
N SER A 728 -27.67 13.69 -9.64
CA SER A 728 -27.08 13.33 -8.34
C SER A 728 -25.64 13.81 -8.27
N GLU A 729 -25.33 14.64 -7.27
CA GLU A 729 -23.97 15.14 -7.01
C GLU A 729 -23.14 14.08 -6.28
N ALA A 730 -21.82 14.09 -6.46
CA ALA A 730 -20.94 13.19 -5.72
C ALA A 730 -21.06 13.44 -4.20
N PRO A 731 -21.17 12.39 -3.37
CA PRO A 731 -21.37 12.54 -1.92
C PRO A 731 -20.11 13.03 -1.19
N PHE A 732 -18.99 13.10 -1.89
CA PHE A 732 -17.70 13.56 -1.37
C PHE A 732 -16.96 14.39 -2.45
N PRO A 733 -16.10 15.34 -2.02
CA PRO A 733 -15.13 15.94 -2.92
C PRO A 733 -14.17 14.87 -3.47
N THR A 734 -13.77 15.03 -4.72
CA THR A 734 -12.78 14.16 -5.36
C THR A 734 -11.44 14.88 -5.52
N LEU A 735 -10.34 14.17 -5.26
CA LEU A 735 -8.98 14.63 -5.52
C LEU A 735 -8.63 14.46 -7.00
N SER A 736 -7.73 15.31 -7.50
CA SER A 736 -7.17 15.14 -8.84
C SER A 736 -6.21 13.96 -8.85
N ALA A 737 -6.41 13.02 -9.77
CA ALA A 737 -5.51 11.88 -9.92
C ALA A 737 -4.08 12.30 -10.27
N GLN A 738 -3.90 13.44 -10.95
CA GLN A 738 -2.58 14.01 -11.26
C GLN A 738 -1.86 14.57 -10.01
N GLU A 739 -2.61 15.00 -9.01
CA GLU A 739 -2.06 15.49 -7.73
C GLU A 739 -1.75 14.32 -6.79
N VAL A 740 -2.55 13.26 -6.85
CA VAL A 740 -2.41 12.08 -5.99
C VAL A 740 -1.36 11.11 -6.52
N TYR A 741 -1.31 10.91 -7.84
CA TYR A 741 -0.41 9.98 -8.56
C TYR A 741 0.37 10.71 -9.66
N PRO A 742 1.27 11.65 -9.31
CA PRO A 742 2.01 12.45 -10.28
C PRO A 742 2.87 11.61 -11.24
N GLU A 743 3.31 10.44 -10.83
CA GLU A 743 4.03 9.45 -11.65
C GLU A 743 3.22 8.97 -12.86
N LEU A 744 1.89 8.99 -12.78
CA LEU A 744 1.00 8.64 -13.89
C LEU A 744 0.70 9.82 -14.82
N GLY A 745 1.17 11.04 -14.49
CA GLY A 745 0.85 12.26 -15.23
C GLY A 745 1.36 12.24 -16.68
N GLU A 746 2.54 11.64 -16.93
CA GLU A 746 3.11 11.53 -18.28
C GLU A 746 2.27 10.63 -19.18
N ILE A 747 1.95 9.41 -18.71
CA ILE A 747 1.15 8.46 -19.48
C ILE A 747 -0.29 8.92 -19.66
N GLN A 748 -0.89 9.53 -18.63
CA GLN A 748 -2.22 10.12 -18.75
C GLN A 748 -2.26 11.21 -19.84
N SER A 749 -1.23 12.07 -19.89
CA SER A 749 -1.13 13.11 -20.91
C SER A 749 -0.93 12.54 -22.31
N LEU A 750 -0.11 11.48 -22.41
CA LEU A 750 0.20 10.79 -23.66
C LEU A 750 -1.04 10.07 -24.23
N LEU A 751 -1.77 9.31 -23.40
CA LEU A 751 -3.01 8.63 -23.78
C LEU A 751 -4.13 9.63 -24.10
N ALA A 752 -4.25 10.72 -23.34
CA ALA A 752 -5.22 11.78 -23.63
C ALA A 752 -4.93 12.48 -24.97
N LYS A 753 -3.66 12.66 -25.33
CA LYS A 753 -3.25 13.14 -26.66
C LYS A 753 -3.66 12.14 -27.73
N ARG A 754 -3.34 10.85 -27.57
CA ARG A 754 -3.72 9.79 -28.52
C ARG A 754 -5.23 9.72 -28.73
N GLY A 755 -6.01 9.76 -27.64
CA GLY A 755 -7.48 9.78 -27.70
C GLY A 755 -8.03 10.95 -28.50
N LYS A 756 -7.47 12.15 -28.32
CA LYS A 756 -7.85 13.32 -29.13
C LYS A 756 -7.48 13.16 -30.60
N GLU A 757 -6.39 12.48 -30.92
CA GLU A 757 -5.96 12.28 -32.32
C GLU A 757 -6.82 11.24 -33.04
N ILE A 758 -7.09 10.10 -32.40
CA ILE A 758 -7.80 8.97 -33.03
C ILE A 758 -9.32 9.12 -32.94
N ALA A 759 -9.87 9.63 -31.84
CA ALA A 759 -11.32 9.75 -31.63
C ALA A 759 -11.90 11.10 -32.10
N ALA A 760 -11.11 11.97 -32.75
CA ALA A 760 -11.57 13.28 -33.18
C ALA A 760 -12.63 13.22 -34.30
N GLY A 761 -13.87 13.57 -33.93
CA GLY A 761 -14.98 13.78 -34.85
C GLY A 761 -15.51 12.50 -35.50
N ALA A 762 -16.57 12.66 -36.29
CA ALA A 762 -17.22 11.53 -36.97
C ALA A 762 -16.28 10.87 -37.99
N GLY A 763 -16.38 9.57 -38.16
CA GLY A 763 -15.55 8.81 -39.11
C GLY A 763 -15.43 7.35 -38.73
N TRP A 764 -14.48 6.64 -39.36
CA TRP A 764 -14.23 5.23 -39.07
C TRP A 764 -12.82 5.03 -38.50
N ILE A 765 -12.69 4.09 -37.58
CA ILE A 765 -11.41 3.57 -37.10
C ILE A 765 -11.29 2.12 -37.56
N HIS A 766 -10.17 1.79 -38.20
CA HIS A 766 -9.75 0.42 -38.49
C HIS A 766 -8.75 -0.03 -37.43
N PHE A 767 -9.00 -1.19 -36.85
CA PHE A 767 -8.26 -1.69 -35.71
C PHE A 767 -8.02 -3.19 -35.84
N VAL A 768 -6.76 -3.62 -35.75
CA VAL A 768 -6.38 -5.03 -35.92
C VAL A 768 -5.48 -5.46 -34.76
N VAL A 769 -5.88 -6.55 -34.10
CA VAL A 769 -5.14 -7.18 -33.00
C VAL A 769 -4.76 -8.59 -33.39
N HIS A 770 -3.50 -8.91 -33.19
CA HIS A 770 -3.02 -10.28 -33.21
C HIS A 770 -3.09 -10.85 -31.79
N ASN A 771 -3.79 -11.97 -31.60
CA ASN A 771 -3.99 -12.61 -30.31
C ASN A 771 -3.27 -13.96 -30.30
N TYR A 772 -2.48 -14.16 -29.26
CA TYR A 772 -1.94 -15.45 -28.86
C TYR A 772 -2.60 -15.86 -27.53
N ASP A 773 -3.12 -17.08 -27.48
CA ASP A 773 -3.64 -17.71 -26.26
C ASP A 773 -3.13 -19.14 -26.18
N ALA A 774 -2.47 -19.50 -25.07
CA ALA A 774 -1.90 -20.84 -24.89
C ALA A 774 -2.98 -21.95 -24.92
N GLY A 775 -4.19 -21.66 -24.45
CA GLY A 775 -5.35 -22.55 -24.45
C GLY A 775 -6.20 -22.51 -25.73
N GLY A 776 -5.84 -21.63 -26.66
CA GLY A 776 -6.62 -21.34 -27.87
C GLY A 776 -7.88 -20.54 -27.59
N THR A 777 -8.81 -20.50 -28.54
CA THR A 777 -10.06 -19.73 -28.40
C THR A 777 -11.27 -20.65 -28.30
N VAL A 778 -12.39 -20.19 -27.73
CA VAL A 778 -13.65 -20.96 -27.68
C VAL A 778 -14.08 -21.46 -29.08
N PHE A 779 -13.84 -20.68 -30.13
CA PHE A 779 -14.18 -21.03 -31.51
C PHE A 779 -13.07 -21.82 -32.24
N ALA A 780 -11.87 -21.93 -31.65
CA ALA A 780 -10.76 -22.71 -32.15
C ALA A 780 -9.79 -23.10 -31.02
N PRO A 781 -10.14 -24.09 -30.17
CA PRO A 781 -9.32 -24.45 -28.99
C PRO A 781 -7.95 -25.03 -29.36
N GLN A 782 -7.86 -25.57 -30.57
CA GLN A 782 -6.63 -26.15 -31.13
C GLN A 782 -5.65 -25.06 -31.64
N MET A 783 -6.08 -23.80 -31.70
CA MET A 783 -5.40 -22.72 -32.40
C MET A 783 -5.04 -21.61 -31.42
N GLN A 784 -3.73 -21.45 -31.20
CA GLN A 784 -3.20 -20.47 -30.27
C GLN A 784 -3.18 -19.06 -30.86
N ASP A 785 -3.01 -18.92 -32.18
CA ASP A 785 -2.89 -17.63 -32.86
C ASP A 785 -4.14 -17.29 -33.69
N THR A 786 -4.75 -16.13 -33.39
CA THR A 786 -5.90 -15.57 -34.13
C THR A 786 -5.74 -14.07 -34.34
N ASP A 787 -6.37 -13.52 -35.37
CA ASP A 787 -6.43 -12.07 -35.62
C ASP A 787 -7.85 -11.56 -35.41
N SER A 788 -8.00 -10.43 -34.74
CA SER A 788 -9.26 -9.71 -34.57
C SER A 788 -9.21 -8.39 -35.33
N GLU A 789 -10.01 -8.28 -36.39
CA GLU A 789 -10.15 -7.07 -37.21
C GLU A 789 -11.47 -6.39 -36.88
N SER A 790 -11.40 -5.11 -36.49
CA SER A 790 -12.55 -4.31 -36.10
C SER A 790 -12.63 -2.98 -36.86
N TRP A 791 -13.86 -2.57 -37.15
CA TRP A 791 -14.20 -1.29 -37.79
C TRP A 791 -15.19 -0.55 -36.90
N TYR A 792 -14.77 0.55 -36.29
CA TYR A 792 -15.61 1.36 -35.40
C TYR A 792 -16.10 2.61 -36.12
N GLN A 793 -17.40 2.84 -36.15
CA GLN A 793 -17.96 4.10 -36.63
C GLN A 793 -18.16 5.06 -35.47
N LEU A 794 -17.50 6.22 -35.53
CA LEU A 794 -17.65 7.29 -34.56
C LEU A 794 -18.64 8.35 -35.02
N ASP A 795 -19.41 8.90 -34.08
CA ASP A 795 -20.17 10.12 -34.26
C ASP A 795 -19.32 11.39 -34.00
N TYR A 796 -19.94 12.57 -34.08
CA TYR A 796 -19.24 13.84 -33.84
C TYR A 796 -18.82 14.06 -32.37
N GLN A 797 -19.35 13.27 -31.44
CA GLN A 797 -18.98 13.29 -30.03
C GLN A 797 -17.88 12.26 -29.71
N GLY A 798 -17.39 11.51 -30.71
CA GLY A 798 -16.40 10.45 -30.52
C GLY A 798 -16.97 9.15 -29.96
N LYS A 799 -18.31 8.98 -30.01
CA LYS A 799 -18.97 7.75 -29.56
C LYS A 799 -19.04 6.73 -30.67
N VAL A 800 -18.77 5.47 -30.35
CA VAL A 800 -18.99 4.32 -31.22
C VAL A 800 -20.50 4.13 -31.40
N ILE A 801 -20.97 4.25 -32.64
CA ILE A 801 -22.40 4.13 -32.99
C ILE A 801 -22.69 2.91 -33.88
N ALA A 802 -21.65 2.34 -34.48
CA ALA A 802 -21.70 1.07 -35.19
C ALA A 802 -20.33 0.41 -35.14
N GLN A 803 -20.31 -0.92 -35.24
CA GLN A 803 -19.08 -1.69 -35.20
C GLN A 803 -19.21 -2.95 -36.06
N ILE A 804 -18.12 -3.37 -36.68
CA ILE A 804 -17.97 -4.71 -37.28
C ILE A 804 -16.71 -5.30 -36.67
N THR A 805 -16.78 -6.52 -36.15
CA THR A 805 -15.62 -7.26 -35.66
C THR A 805 -15.60 -8.65 -36.26
N HIS A 806 -14.46 -9.00 -36.86
CA HIS A 806 -14.15 -10.33 -37.37
C HIS A 806 -13.01 -10.91 -36.54
N GLN A 807 -13.17 -12.15 -36.09
CA GLN A 807 -12.06 -12.95 -35.62
C GLN A 807 -11.72 -13.98 -36.68
N THR A 808 -10.46 -14.06 -37.07
CA THR A 808 -9.93 -14.98 -38.07
C THR A 808 -8.82 -15.83 -37.50
N ALA A 809 -8.78 -17.08 -37.91
CA ALA A 809 -7.66 -17.98 -37.71
C ALA A 809 -6.40 -17.47 -38.42
N SER A 810 -5.23 -17.87 -37.94
CA SER A 810 -3.94 -17.60 -38.60
C SER A 810 -3.83 -18.14 -40.04
N ASP A 811 -4.71 -19.07 -40.44
CA ASP A 811 -4.83 -19.57 -41.81
C ASP A 811 -5.81 -18.77 -42.70
N GLY A 812 -6.37 -17.68 -42.16
CA GLY A 812 -7.27 -16.74 -42.84
C GLY A 812 -8.75 -17.11 -42.82
N ARG A 813 -9.12 -18.17 -42.11
CA ARG A 813 -10.50 -18.63 -41.99
C ARG A 813 -11.25 -17.83 -40.91
N LEU A 814 -12.47 -17.38 -41.20
CA LEU A 814 -13.32 -16.68 -40.23
C LEU A 814 -13.70 -17.63 -39.08
N LEU A 815 -13.66 -17.15 -37.83
CA LEU A 815 -13.96 -17.88 -36.59
C LEU A 815 -15.10 -17.22 -35.81
N GLN A 816 -15.25 -15.90 -35.93
CA GLN A 816 -16.34 -15.17 -35.29
C GLN A 816 -16.68 -13.91 -36.06
N GLN A 817 -17.95 -13.53 -36.08
CA GLN A 817 -18.41 -12.24 -36.61
C GLN A 817 -19.43 -11.59 -35.68
N VAL A 818 -19.14 -10.36 -35.26
CA VAL A 818 -20.01 -9.55 -34.40
C VAL A 818 -20.27 -8.22 -35.08
N VAL A 819 -21.53 -7.77 -35.06
CA VAL A 819 -21.96 -6.54 -35.71
C VAL A 819 -22.81 -5.73 -34.77
N THR A 820 -22.47 -4.45 -34.62
CA THR A 820 -23.25 -3.50 -33.84
C THR A 820 -23.83 -2.44 -34.75
N LYS A 821 -25.15 -2.25 -34.72
CA LYS A 821 -25.85 -1.21 -35.46
C LYS A 821 -27.25 -0.99 -34.91
N ASP A 822 -27.77 0.23 -35.07
CA ASP A 822 -29.17 0.58 -34.77
C ASP A 822 -29.59 0.24 -33.31
N GLY A 823 -28.65 0.37 -32.37
CA GLY A 823 -28.88 0.11 -30.94
C GLY A 823 -28.90 -1.38 -30.57
N GLN A 824 -28.37 -2.25 -31.44
CA GLN A 824 -28.24 -3.68 -31.18
C GLN A 824 -26.83 -4.17 -31.54
N THR A 825 -26.31 -5.09 -30.76
CA THR A 825 -25.15 -5.93 -31.11
C THR A 825 -25.66 -7.32 -31.42
N GLU A 826 -25.32 -7.83 -32.59
CA GLU A 826 -25.64 -9.16 -33.06
C GLU A 826 -24.34 -9.97 -33.17
N ASN A 827 -24.24 -11.04 -32.40
CA ASN A 827 -23.26 -12.08 -32.63
C ASN A 827 -23.77 -12.95 -33.78
N ARG A 828 -23.23 -12.77 -34.98
CA ARG A 828 -23.70 -13.47 -36.19
C ARG A 828 -23.25 -14.92 -36.24
N THR A 829 -22.31 -15.31 -35.39
CA THR A 829 -21.92 -16.70 -35.18
C THR A 829 -23.01 -17.45 -34.41
N THR A 830 -23.38 -16.96 -33.23
CA THR A 830 -24.30 -17.66 -32.32
C THR A 830 -25.77 -17.27 -32.56
N GLY A 831 -26.02 -16.14 -33.22
CA GLY A 831 -27.33 -15.56 -33.45
C GLY A 831 -27.89 -14.78 -32.27
N GLU A 832 -27.10 -14.58 -31.22
CA GLU A 832 -27.47 -13.80 -30.06
C GLU A 832 -27.54 -12.30 -30.39
N ILE A 833 -28.56 -11.64 -29.87
CA ILE A 833 -28.80 -10.22 -30.09
C ILE A 833 -28.93 -9.54 -28.73
N TYR A 834 -28.09 -8.53 -28.51
CA TYR A 834 -28.03 -7.76 -27.29
C TYR A 834 -28.38 -6.29 -27.58
N PRO A 835 -29.05 -5.59 -26.65
CA PRO A 835 -29.18 -4.14 -26.75
C PRO A 835 -27.79 -3.47 -26.68
N TYR A 836 -27.59 -2.41 -27.44
CA TYR A 836 -26.32 -1.67 -27.49
C TYR A 836 -26.54 -0.19 -27.22
N GLN A 837 -25.68 0.38 -26.36
CA GLN A 837 -25.63 1.81 -26.08
C GLN A 837 -24.31 2.41 -26.56
N PRO A 838 -24.33 3.53 -27.32
CA PRO A 838 -23.11 4.19 -27.78
C PRO A 838 -22.20 4.65 -26.62
N TYR A 839 -20.92 4.27 -26.68
CA TYR A 839 -19.89 4.60 -25.69
C TYR A 839 -18.72 5.38 -26.34
N ALA A 840 -17.94 6.11 -25.55
CA ALA A 840 -16.78 6.85 -26.05
C ALA A 840 -15.65 5.89 -26.42
N TYR A 841 -15.04 6.03 -27.60
CA TYR A 841 -13.89 5.21 -27.98
C TYR A 841 -12.68 5.52 -27.09
N SER A 842 -12.08 4.49 -26.49
CA SER A 842 -10.90 4.61 -25.63
C SER A 842 -9.70 3.87 -26.24
N PRO A 843 -8.59 4.56 -26.57
CA PRO A 843 -7.43 3.94 -27.21
C PRO A 843 -6.44 3.31 -26.23
N ASP A 844 -6.67 3.44 -24.93
CA ASP A 844 -5.77 3.01 -23.86
C ASP A 844 -6.07 1.60 -23.33
N TRP A 845 -7.14 0.96 -23.80
CA TRP A 845 -7.46 -0.44 -23.47
C TRP A 845 -7.65 -0.70 -21.97
N GLY A 846 -8.10 0.32 -21.22
CA GLY A 846 -8.26 0.23 -19.77
C GLY A 846 -6.95 0.32 -18.98
N LEU A 847 -5.82 0.53 -19.66
CA LEU A 847 -4.52 0.69 -19.00
C LEU A 847 -4.54 1.80 -17.94
N LEU A 848 -5.21 2.92 -18.22
CA LEU A 848 -5.22 4.02 -17.27
C LEU A 848 -6.01 3.67 -16.00
N ASP A 849 -7.11 2.93 -16.14
CA ASP A 849 -7.89 2.43 -14.99
C ASP A 849 -7.06 1.42 -14.20
N LEU A 850 -6.41 0.46 -14.87
CA LEU A 850 -5.49 -0.50 -14.24
C LEU A 850 -4.36 0.19 -13.46
N LEU A 851 -3.74 1.21 -14.06
CA LEU A 851 -2.68 1.99 -13.41
C LEU A 851 -3.21 2.73 -12.18
N PHE A 852 -4.40 3.30 -12.25
CA PHE A 852 -5.00 3.95 -11.09
C PHE A 852 -5.34 2.93 -10.00
N ASP A 853 -5.91 1.78 -10.33
CA ASP A 853 -6.24 0.75 -9.34
C ASP A 853 -4.99 0.22 -8.62
N ARG A 854 -3.92 -0.04 -9.39
CA ARG A 854 -2.61 -0.46 -8.86
C ARG A 854 -1.97 0.63 -7.99
N ALA A 855 -2.02 1.89 -8.42
CA ALA A 855 -1.54 3.00 -7.59
C ALA A 855 -2.40 3.21 -6.32
N ARG A 856 -3.71 2.98 -6.41
CA ARG A 856 -4.68 3.10 -5.30
C ARG A 856 -4.52 2.01 -4.25
N SER A 857 -4.04 0.82 -4.62
CA SER A 857 -3.68 -0.24 -3.68
C SER A 857 -2.30 -0.03 -3.05
N GLY A 858 -1.58 1.03 -3.44
CA GLY A 858 -0.25 1.33 -2.93
C GLY A 858 0.88 0.60 -3.67
N GLU A 859 0.59 -0.05 -4.80
CA GLU A 859 1.61 -0.62 -5.68
C GLU A 859 2.45 0.51 -6.31
N THR A 860 3.76 0.31 -6.37
CA THR A 860 4.68 1.30 -6.96
C THR A 860 4.83 1.00 -8.45
N ILE A 861 4.46 1.96 -9.29
CA ILE A 861 4.44 1.81 -10.74
C ILE A 861 5.73 2.41 -11.32
N GLU A 862 6.68 1.54 -11.67
CA GLU A 862 7.96 1.92 -12.28
C GLU A 862 8.03 1.40 -13.73
N PRO A 863 7.53 2.16 -14.72
CA PRO A 863 7.66 1.74 -16.11
C PRO A 863 9.11 1.90 -16.58
N TRP A 864 9.51 1.10 -17.56
CA TRP A 864 10.80 1.26 -18.23
C TRP A 864 10.62 1.46 -19.73
N LEU A 865 11.65 2.01 -20.36
CA LEU A 865 11.68 2.13 -21.82
C LEU A 865 12.28 0.86 -22.44
N GLU A 866 11.55 0.29 -23.38
CA GLU A 866 11.98 -0.86 -24.19
C GLU A 866 11.89 -0.53 -25.67
N THR A 867 12.68 -1.21 -26.50
CA THR A 867 12.55 -1.11 -27.96
C THR A 867 11.73 -2.30 -28.47
N ILE A 868 10.51 -2.04 -28.91
CA ILE A 868 9.56 -3.03 -29.42
C ILE A 868 9.31 -2.74 -30.90
N ASP A 869 9.68 -3.67 -31.78
CA ASP A 869 9.59 -3.53 -33.24
C ASP A 869 10.21 -2.23 -33.79
N GLY A 870 11.31 -1.79 -33.18
CA GLY A 870 12.01 -0.56 -33.56
C GLY A 870 11.37 0.74 -33.06
N ARG A 871 10.28 0.65 -32.30
CA ARG A 871 9.66 1.78 -31.59
C ARG A 871 10.14 1.80 -30.13
N THR A 872 10.31 2.99 -29.58
CA THR A 872 10.57 3.15 -28.14
C THR A 872 9.23 3.18 -27.42
N ALA A 873 9.06 2.31 -26.43
CA ALA A 873 7.80 2.12 -25.73
C ALA A 873 8.01 2.12 -24.22
N TRP A 874 7.07 2.73 -23.50
CA TRP A 874 6.90 2.56 -22.07
C TRP A 874 6.27 1.20 -21.81
N VAL A 875 6.92 0.39 -20.99
CA VAL A 875 6.42 -0.91 -20.54
C VAL A 875 6.09 -0.83 -19.06
N TYR A 876 4.86 -1.17 -18.73
CA TYR A 876 4.34 -1.34 -17.39
C TYR A 876 4.28 -2.83 -17.08
N SER A 877 4.63 -3.24 -15.86
CA SER A 877 4.54 -4.64 -15.43
C SER A 877 3.94 -4.74 -14.05
N PHE A 878 3.02 -5.68 -13.88
CA PHE A 878 2.34 -5.96 -12.62
C PHE A 878 2.44 -7.45 -12.38
N ALA A 879 2.76 -7.86 -11.16
CA ALA A 879 2.91 -9.28 -10.89
C ALA A 879 2.32 -9.70 -9.55
N ASP A 880 1.41 -10.66 -9.63
CA ASP A 880 0.77 -11.27 -8.49
C ASP A 880 1.57 -12.55 -8.16
N THR A 881 2.04 -12.65 -6.92
CA THR A 881 2.90 -13.75 -6.45
C THR A 881 2.15 -14.58 -5.42
N PHE A 882 2.23 -15.90 -5.55
CA PHE A 882 1.51 -16.85 -4.72
C PHE A 882 2.46 -17.63 -3.82
N ASP A 883 2.31 -17.48 -2.51
CA ASP A 883 3.03 -18.26 -1.49
C ASP A 883 2.03 -18.82 -0.45
N PRO A 884 1.69 -20.12 -0.50
CA PRO A 884 2.24 -21.14 -1.39
C PRO A 884 1.76 -21.00 -2.85
N PRO A 885 2.49 -21.56 -3.83
CA PRO A 885 2.05 -21.63 -5.23
C PRO A 885 0.64 -22.24 -5.37
N LEU A 886 -0.19 -21.64 -6.21
CA LEU A 886 -1.59 -22.04 -6.42
C LEU A 886 -1.73 -23.07 -7.55
N ASP A 887 -2.73 -23.93 -7.41
CA ASP A 887 -3.17 -24.85 -8.46
C ASP A 887 -4.32 -24.22 -9.25
N PHE A 888 -4.09 -23.94 -10.53
CA PHE A 888 -5.11 -23.41 -11.44
C PHE A 888 -5.75 -24.50 -12.31
N GLY A 889 -5.67 -25.76 -11.91
CA GLY A 889 -6.02 -26.92 -12.74
C GLY A 889 -4.89 -27.32 -13.71
N ASP A 890 -3.71 -26.74 -13.54
CA ASP A 890 -2.49 -27.05 -14.29
C ASP A 890 -1.79 -28.27 -13.69
N VAL A 891 -1.00 -29.00 -14.49
CA VAL A 891 -0.16 -30.11 -13.97
C VAL A 891 0.91 -29.59 -12.99
N ASP A 892 1.33 -28.33 -13.17
CA ASP A 892 2.39 -27.67 -12.40
C ASP A 892 1.80 -26.47 -11.63
N LEU A 893 2.15 -26.32 -10.36
CA LEU A 893 1.68 -25.21 -9.52
C LEU A 893 2.24 -23.86 -10.00
N VAL A 894 1.42 -22.81 -9.99
CA VAL A 894 1.79 -21.46 -10.42
C VAL A 894 2.23 -20.63 -9.22
N ALA A 895 3.44 -20.08 -9.30
CA ALA A 895 4.03 -19.27 -8.23
C ALA A 895 3.88 -17.76 -8.47
N ARG A 896 3.74 -17.33 -9.72
CA ARG A 896 3.60 -15.91 -10.07
C ARG A 896 2.92 -15.75 -11.43
N ILE A 897 2.05 -14.77 -11.55
CA ILE A 897 1.49 -14.30 -12.82
C ILE A 897 1.94 -12.86 -13.02
N GLU A 898 2.52 -12.55 -14.18
CA GLU A 898 2.99 -11.21 -14.54
C GLU A 898 2.28 -10.70 -15.78
N THR A 899 1.62 -9.56 -15.67
CA THR A 899 1.00 -8.84 -16.78
C THR A 899 1.91 -7.70 -17.22
N ARG A 900 2.15 -7.57 -18.53
CA ARG A 900 2.94 -6.49 -19.12
C ARG A 900 2.15 -5.73 -20.17
N GLU A 901 2.18 -4.41 -20.05
CA GLU A 901 1.47 -3.49 -20.93
C GLU A 901 2.46 -2.54 -21.61
N ALA A 902 2.40 -2.42 -22.93
CA ALA A 902 3.33 -1.60 -23.69
C ALA A 902 2.63 -0.49 -24.48
N VAL A 903 3.10 0.75 -24.31
CA VAL A 903 2.61 1.93 -25.02
C VAL A 903 3.76 2.63 -25.72
N ASP A 904 3.58 2.98 -27.00
CA ASP A 904 4.55 3.74 -27.76
C ASP A 904 4.80 5.10 -27.10
N ALA A 905 6.07 5.41 -26.78
CA ALA A 905 6.43 6.55 -25.95
C ALA A 905 6.25 7.91 -26.65
N GLU A 906 6.08 7.94 -27.97
CA GLU A 906 5.92 9.19 -28.74
C GLU A 906 4.46 9.46 -29.10
N SER A 907 3.78 8.43 -29.61
CA SER A 907 2.41 8.51 -30.12
C SER A 907 1.35 8.20 -29.08
N GLY A 908 1.69 7.45 -28.02
CA GLY A 908 0.70 6.92 -27.08
C GLY A 908 -0.12 5.77 -27.63
N ALA A 909 0.25 5.21 -28.78
CA ALA A 909 -0.42 4.04 -29.33
C ALA A 909 -0.13 2.81 -28.46
N PHE A 910 -1.19 2.11 -28.06
CA PHE A 910 -1.07 0.84 -27.38
C PHE A 910 -0.41 -0.20 -28.31
N LEU A 911 0.53 -0.98 -27.79
CA LEU A 911 1.33 -1.92 -28.58
C LEU A 911 0.98 -3.37 -28.25
N PHE A 912 0.99 -3.74 -26.98
CA PHE A 912 0.55 -5.06 -26.54
C PHE A 912 0.15 -5.08 -25.06
N SER A 913 -0.67 -6.08 -24.73
CA SER A 913 -0.87 -6.63 -23.39
C SER A 913 -0.42 -8.09 -23.41
N GLU A 914 0.37 -8.54 -22.44
CA GLU A 914 0.75 -9.96 -22.33
C GLU A 914 0.75 -10.45 -20.88
N SER A 915 0.44 -11.72 -20.69
CA SER A 915 0.49 -12.41 -19.40
C SER A 915 1.49 -13.55 -19.43
N VAL A 916 2.35 -13.63 -18.42
CA VAL A 916 3.40 -14.64 -18.26
C VAL A 916 3.22 -15.35 -16.92
N ARG A 917 3.08 -16.68 -16.97
CA ARG A 917 3.05 -17.54 -15.78
C ARG A 917 4.45 -18.01 -15.42
N THR A 918 4.80 -17.90 -14.15
CA THR A 918 5.98 -18.55 -13.54
C THR A 918 5.50 -19.69 -12.65
N TYR A 919 5.96 -20.91 -12.94
CA TYR A 919 5.62 -22.11 -12.17
C TYR A 919 6.52 -22.27 -10.94
N ALA A 920 6.14 -23.14 -10.02
CA ALA A 920 6.86 -23.42 -8.77
C ALA A 920 8.29 -23.93 -8.97
N ASP A 921 8.61 -24.49 -10.14
CA ASP A 921 9.96 -24.89 -10.53
C ASP A 921 10.82 -23.72 -11.09
N GLY A 922 10.23 -22.52 -11.18
CA GLY A 922 10.82 -21.31 -11.73
C GLY A 922 10.76 -21.20 -13.25
N SER A 923 10.17 -22.17 -13.95
CA SER A 923 9.95 -22.08 -15.39
C SER A 923 8.90 -21.02 -15.71
N GLN A 924 9.05 -20.36 -16.86
CA GLN A 924 8.12 -19.33 -17.33
C GLN A 924 7.50 -19.71 -18.66
N LYS A 925 6.20 -19.46 -18.83
CA LYS A 925 5.48 -19.63 -20.09
C LYS A 925 4.60 -18.42 -20.36
N LEU A 926 4.54 -18.01 -21.63
CA LEU A 926 3.58 -17.02 -22.10
C LEU A 926 2.20 -17.65 -22.08
N ASP A 927 1.28 -17.05 -21.34
CA ASP A 927 -0.10 -17.50 -21.19
C ASP A 927 -0.96 -16.93 -22.32
N SER A 928 -0.93 -15.60 -22.46
CA SER A 928 -1.65 -14.88 -23.50
C SER A 928 -0.91 -13.61 -23.91
N ARG A 929 -1.17 -13.14 -25.14
CA ARG A 929 -0.67 -11.87 -25.65
C ARG A 929 -1.61 -11.30 -26.71
N GLN A 930 -1.99 -10.04 -26.55
CA GLN A 930 -2.71 -9.25 -27.53
C GLN A 930 -1.77 -8.17 -28.08
N THR A 931 -1.53 -8.17 -29.39
CA THR A 931 -0.62 -7.22 -30.05
C THR A 931 -1.38 -6.37 -31.05
N VAL A 932 -1.36 -5.05 -30.86
CA VAL A 932 -1.99 -4.10 -31.79
C VAL A 932 -1.10 -3.96 -33.02
N THR A 933 -1.60 -4.45 -34.15
CA THR A 933 -0.87 -4.41 -35.43
C THR A 933 -1.31 -3.22 -36.29
N MET A 934 -2.54 -2.75 -36.11
CA MET A 934 -3.09 -1.59 -36.83
C MET A 934 -4.06 -0.81 -35.94
N GLU A 935 -3.93 0.51 -35.91
CA GLU A 935 -4.95 1.44 -35.42
C GLU A 935 -4.88 2.72 -36.25
N GLU A 936 -5.86 2.93 -37.13
CA GLU A 936 -5.87 4.09 -38.01
C GLU A 936 -7.26 4.64 -38.28
N ARG A 937 -7.31 5.93 -38.63
CA ARG A 937 -8.51 6.59 -39.14
C ARG A 937 -8.66 6.30 -40.62
N VAL A 938 -9.85 5.85 -41.00
CA VAL A 938 -10.21 5.58 -42.38
C VAL A 938 -11.44 6.38 -42.76
N ASP A 939 -11.53 6.80 -44.02
CA ASP A 939 -12.71 7.51 -44.52
C ASP A 939 -13.94 6.61 -44.56
N LEU A 940 -13.73 5.35 -44.98
CA LEU A 940 -14.77 4.34 -45.11
C LEU A 940 -14.15 2.93 -45.06
N PRO A 941 -14.78 1.95 -44.41
CA PRO A 941 -14.38 0.56 -44.49
C PRO A 941 -14.53 0.00 -45.92
N PRO A 942 -13.80 -1.08 -46.25
CA PRO A 942 -13.98 -1.85 -47.48
C PRO A 942 -15.44 -2.31 -47.71
N ASP A 943 -15.83 -2.45 -48.98
CA ASP A 943 -17.20 -2.81 -49.38
C ASP A 943 -17.66 -4.16 -48.79
N ASP A 944 -16.75 -5.12 -48.65
CA ASP A 944 -17.00 -6.43 -48.03
C ASP A 944 -17.22 -6.33 -46.52
N ALA A 945 -16.47 -5.49 -45.81
CA ALA A 945 -16.74 -5.18 -44.41
C ALA A 945 -18.13 -4.51 -44.24
N LEU A 946 -18.45 -3.52 -45.08
CA LEU A 946 -19.75 -2.84 -45.04
C LEU A 946 -20.93 -3.74 -45.44
N ALA A 947 -20.71 -4.72 -46.32
CA ALA A 947 -21.74 -5.64 -46.76
C ALA A 947 -22.33 -6.45 -45.61
N VAL A 948 -21.58 -6.64 -44.53
CA VAL A 948 -22.03 -7.37 -43.33
C VAL A 948 -23.27 -6.73 -42.70
N PHE A 949 -23.40 -5.40 -42.69
CA PHE A 949 -24.61 -4.71 -42.21
C PHE A 949 -25.86 -5.00 -43.03
N GLY A 950 -25.71 -5.49 -44.27
CA GLY A 950 -26.81 -5.84 -45.17
C GLY A 950 -27.23 -7.30 -45.08
N LEU A 951 -26.53 -8.13 -44.30
CA LEU A 951 -26.88 -9.53 -44.12
C LEU A 951 -28.16 -9.67 -43.26
N PRO A 952 -29.05 -10.61 -43.58
CA PRO A 952 -30.23 -10.89 -42.76
C PRO A 952 -29.82 -11.13 -41.30
N SER A 953 -30.62 -10.63 -40.35
CA SER A 953 -30.38 -10.92 -38.94
C SER A 953 -30.71 -12.40 -38.61
N GLY A 954 -30.03 -12.91 -37.59
CA GLY A 954 -29.99 -14.30 -37.17
C GLY A 954 -28.59 -14.88 -37.36
N GLY A 955 -28.23 -15.79 -36.46
CA GLY A 955 -26.98 -16.54 -36.52
C GLY A 955 -26.92 -17.44 -37.74
N TYR A 956 -25.85 -18.23 -37.81
CA TYR A 956 -25.72 -19.24 -38.85
C TYR A 956 -26.98 -20.12 -38.92
N ARG A 957 -27.47 -20.31 -40.14
CA ARG A 957 -28.59 -21.21 -40.41
C ARG A 957 -28.04 -22.48 -41.04
N PRO A 958 -27.97 -23.59 -40.29
CA PRO A 958 -27.56 -24.87 -40.87
C PRO A 958 -28.45 -25.22 -42.06
N ALA A 959 -27.87 -25.95 -43.03
CA ALA A 959 -28.60 -26.40 -44.20
C ALA A 959 -29.91 -27.10 -43.82
N GLU A 960 -30.95 -26.95 -44.64
CA GLU A 960 -32.21 -27.66 -44.41
C GLU A 960 -31.96 -29.19 -44.35
N PRO A 961 -32.51 -29.89 -43.35
CA PRO A 961 -32.32 -31.33 -43.22
C PRO A 961 -32.90 -32.04 -44.45
N TYR A 962 -32.23 -33.09 -44.89
CA TYR A 962 -32.72 -33.90 -46.01
C TYR A 962 -33.70 -34.98 -45.52
N GLY A 963 -34.39 -35.64 -46.45
CA GLY A 963 -35.31 -36.73 -46.12
C GLY A 963 -36.75 -36.28 -45.88
N THR A 964 -37.60 -37.23 -45.48
CA THR A 964 -39.03 -36.99 -45.25
C THR A 964 -39.28 -36.77 -43.75
N PRO A 965 -39.91 -35.66 -43.32
CA PRO A 965 -40.23 -35.45 -41.91
C PRO A 965 -41.07 -36.58 -41.32
N ALA A 966 -40.76 -36.98 -40.09
CA ALA A 966 -41.53 -37.95 -39.35
C ALA A 966 -43.00 -37.54 -39.20
N ALA A 967 -43.92 -38.50 -39.35
CA ALA A 967 -45.31 -38.25 -39.03
C ALA A 967 -45.46 -38.15 -37.50
N GLN A 968 -46.19 -37.14 -37.05
CA GLN A 968 -46.41 -36.87 -35.62
C GLN A 968 -46.98 -38.11 -34.90
N GLY A 969 -46.36 -38.50 -33.77
CA GLY A 969 -46.77 -39.65 -32.96
C GLY A 969 -46.34 -41.02 -33.53
N SER A 970 -45.37 -41.05 -34.42
CA SER A 970 -44.76 -42.30 -34.89
C SER A 970 -43.80 -42.87 -33.82
N ASP A 971 -43.85 -44.18 -33.62
CA ASP A 971 -42.97 -44.89 -32.69
C ASP A 971 -41.67 -45.31 -33.39
N PHE A 972 -40.55 -44.79 -32.90
CA PHE A 972 -39.21 -45.08 -33.42
C PHE A 972 -38.35 -45.89 -32.44
N SER A 973 -38.94 -46.43 -31.38
CA SER A 973 -38.25 -47.16 -30.30
C SER A 973 -37.29 -48.25 -30.78
N GLY A 974 -37.67 -49.03 -31.80
CA GLY A 974 -36.86 -50.10 -32.38
C GLY A 974 -36.04 -49.72 -33.62
N SER A 975 -35.99 -48.44 -33.99
CA SER A 975 -35.32 -47.99 -35.22
C SER A 975 -33.82 -47.83 -35.04
N ASP A 976 -33.03 -48.19 -36.05
CA ASP A 976 -31.63 -47.78 -36.14
C ASP A 976 -31.54 -46.27 -36.42
N LEU A 977 -30.72 -45.56 -35.64
CA LEU A 977 -30.57 -44.12 -35.75
C LEU A 977 -29.28 -43.79 -36.52
N THR A 978 -29.37 -42.78 -37.38
CA THR A 978 -28.22 -42.18 -38.08
C THR A 978 -28.14 -40.72 -37.68
N LEU A 979 -26.94 -40.26 -37.36
CA LEU A 979 -26.64 -38.85 -37.10
C LEU A 979 -25.98 -38.26 -38.34
N VAL A 980 -26.48 -37.12 -38.81
CA VAL A 980 -25.74 -36.28 -39.75
C VAL A 980 -25.38 -34.99 -39.05
N SER A 981 -24.08 -34.79 -38.89
CA SER A 981 -23.56 -33.63 -38.19
C SER A 981 -23.52 -32.43 -39.13
N GLN A 982 -24.20 -31.37 -38.74
CA GLN A 982 -24.15 -30.08 -39.41
C GLN A 982 -23.33 -29.13 -38.53
N PRO A 983 -22.44 -28.32 -39.13
CA PRO A 983 -21.86 -27.18 -38.45
C PRO A 983 -22.94 -26.37 -37.71
N GLY A 984 -22.66 -25.94 -36.49
CA GLY A 984 -23.43 -24.92 -35.79
C GLY A 984 -23.21 -23.50 -36.34
N ASP A 985 -22.14 -23.31 -37.11
CA ASP A 985 -21.71 -22.05 -37.71
C ASP A 985 -21.17 -22.25 -39.14
N ASP A 986 -20.88 -21.17 -39.90
CA ASP A 986 -20.35 -21.25 -41.27
C ASP A 986 -18.82 -21.44 -41.32
N PHE A 987 -18.19 -21.73 -40.19
CA PHE A 987 -16.75 -21.83 -40.09
C PHE A 987 -16.26 -23.24 -40.42
N SER A 988 -15.00 -23.33 -40.87
CA SER A 988 -14.41 -24.62 -41.26
C SER A 988 -14.04 -25.55 -40.09
N MET A 989 -14.16 -25.07 -38.84
CA MET A 989 -14.15 -25.87 -37.61
C MET A 989 -15.26 -25.28 -36.75
N PRO A 990 -16.43 -25.93 -36.69
CA PRO A 990 -17.57 -25.41 -35.97
C PRO A 990 -17.33 -25.43 -34.46
N SER A 991 -17.78 -24.38 -33.78
CA SER A 991 -17.72 -24.23 -32.32
C SER A 991 -18.78 -25.06 -31.59
N PHE A 992 -19.84 -25.46 -32.29
CA PHE A 992 -20.82 -26.43 -31.84
C PHE A 992 -21.43 -27.13 -33.05
N TRP A 993 -22.20 -28.20 -32.80
CA TRP A 993 -22.75 -29.03 -33.85
C TRP A 993 -24.24 -29.28 -33.67
N TYR A 994 -24.99 -29.08 -34.76
CA TYR A 994 -26.33 -29.62 -34.88
C TYR A 994 -26.27 -31.06 -35.38
N GLY A 995 -27.13 -31.91 -34.85
CA GLY A 995 -27.30 -33.29 -35.29
C GLY A 995 -28.67 -33.51 -35.90
N ASP A 996 -28.70 -33.82 -37.20
CA ASP A 996 -29.91 -34.29 -37.87
C ASP A 996 -30.09 -35.78 -37.64
N ILE A 997 -31.12 -36.14 -36.88
CA ILE A 997 -31.38 -37.52 -36.51
C ILE A 997 -32.32 -38.15 -37.53
N HIS A 998 -31.91 -39.29 -38.07
CA HIS A 998 -32.64 -40.02 -39.10
C HIS A 998 -32.89 -41.48 -38.73
N THR A 999 -33.95 -42.04 -39.32
CA THR A 999 -34.16 -43.50 -39.46
C THR A 999 -34.43 -43.81 -40.93
N GLY A 1000 -33.45 -44.43 -41.60
CA GLY A 1000 -33.47 -44.58 -43.05
C GLY A 1000 -33.54 -43.22 -43.77
N GLU A 1001 -34.57 -42.99 -44.58
CA GLU A 1001 -34.82 -41.71 -45.27
C GLU A 1001 -35.73 -40.74 -44.49
N THR A 1002 -36.15 -41.11 -43.27
CA THR A 1002 -37.04 -40.30 -42.43
C THR A 1002 -36.22 -39.40 -41.52
N PHE A 1003 -36.48 -38.09 -41.56
CA PHE A 1003 -35.91 -37.10 -40.66
C PHE A 1003 -36.78 -37.00 -39.40
N LEU A 1004 -36.19 -37.27 -38.24
CA LEU A 1004 -36.88 -37.26 -36.94
C LEU A 1004 -36.85 -35.89 -36.28
N GLY A 1005 -35.74 -35.17 -36.41
CA GLY A 1005 -35.55 -33.84 -35.83
C GLY A 1005 -34.09 -33.44 -35.78
N ARG A 1006 -33.85 -32.17 -35.44
CA ARG A 1006 -32.51 -31.57 -35.32
C ARG A 1006 -32.28 -31.22 -33.85
N VAL A 1007 -31.16 -31.67 -33.31
CA VAL A 1007 -30.76 -31.43 -31.92
C VAL A 1007 -29.45 -30.67 -31.89
N ASP A 1008 -29.32 -29.71 -31.00
CA ASP A 1008 -28.04 -29.10 -30.65
C ASP A 1008 -27.30 -30.01 -29.66
N PHE A 1009 -26.16 -30.56 -30.10
CA PHE A 1009 -25.33 -31.46 -29.31
C PHE A 1009 -24.18 -30.75 -28.58
N GLY A 1010 -24.01 -29.44 -28.76
CA GLY A 1010 -22.89 -28.69 -28.18
C GLY A 1010 -21.59 -28.92 -28.94
N ALA A 1011 -20.45 -28.87 -28.23
CA ALA A 1011 -19.11 -28.95 -28.82
C ALA A 1011 -18.82 -30.30 -29.51
N THR A 1012 -19.44 -31.39 -29.02
CA THR A 1012 -19.22 -32.75 -29.51
C THR A 1012 -20.43 -33.25 -30.31
N PRO A 1013 -20.33 -33.46 -31.63
CA PRO A 1013 -21.46 -33.91 -32.44
C PRO A 1013 -21.97 -35.29 -32.00
N GLY A 1014 -23.24 -35.34 -31.59
CA GLY A 1014 -23.90 -36.55 -31.05
C GLY A 1014 -23.73 -36.75 -29.54
N GLY A 1015 -22.78 -36.04 -28.93
CA GLY A 1015 -22.41 -36.16 -27.51
C GLY A 1015 -22.07 -37.58 -27.06
N TRP A 1016 -21.77 -37.74 -25.77
CA TRP A 1016 -21.76 -39.06 -25.13
C TRP A 1016 -23.19 -39.40 -24.77
N CYS A 1017 -23.75 -40.42 -25.39
CA CYS A 1017 -25.19 -40.67 -25.28
C CYS A 1017 -25.54 -42.08 -24.80
N ALA A 1018 -26.78 -42.25 -24.35
CA ALA A 1018 -27.35 -43.54 -24.00
C ALA A 1018 -28.83 -43.59 -24.40
N ARG A 1019 -29.23 -44.67 -25.05
CA ARG A 1019 -30.61 -44.92 -25.43
C ARG A 1019 -31.34 -45.71 -24.34
N SER A 1020 -32.59 -45.36 -24.05
CA SER A 1020 -33.40 -46.09 -23.06
C SER A 1020 -33.54 -47.56 -23.43
N THR A 1021 -33.78 -48.40 -22.42
CA THR A 1021 -34.07 -49.84 -22.64
C THR A 1021 -35.32 -50.04 -23.51
N GLY A 1022 -36.30 -49.15 -23.38
CA GLY A 1022 -37.48 -49.10 -24.24
C GLY A 1022 -37.18 -48.63 -25.68
N GLY A 1023 -36.02 -48.02 -25.90
CA GLY A 1023 -35.56 -47.52 -27.20
C GLY A 1023 -36.19 -46.20 -27.63
N ASP A 1024 -37.18 -45.71 -26.91
CA ASP A 1024 -37.99 -44.51 -27.20
C ASP A 1024 -37.34 -43.18 -26.78
N ARG A 1025 -36.25 -43.22 -26.00
CA ARG A 1025 -35.59 -42.03 -25.45
C ARG A 1025 -34.09 -42.09 -25.67
N LEU A 1026 -33.48 -40.93 -25.77
CA LEU A 1026 -32.04 -40.77 -25.86
C LEU A 1026 -31.60 -39.68 -24.89
N ALA A 1027 -30.68 -40.03 -24.00
CA ALA A 1027 -29.99 -39.09 -23.12
C ALA A 1027 -28.57 -38.86 -23.64
N PHE A 1028 -28.04 -37.66 -23.46
CA PHE A 1028 -26.69 -37.31 -23.88
C PHE A 1028 -26.07 -36.27 -22.95
N GLU A 1029 -24.75 -36.27 -22.92
CA GLU A 1029 -23.93 -35.25 -22.30
C GLU A 1029 -23.80 -34.08 -23.27
N TYR A 1030 -24.27 -32.91 -22.83
CA TYR A 1030 -24.11 -31.67 -23.56
C TYR A 1030 -22.87 -30.95 -23.05
N GLU A 1031 -21.81 -31.00 -23.85
CA GLU A 1031 -20.52 -30.39 -23.58
C GLU A 1031 -20.49 -28.95 -24.12
N VAL A 1032 -19.99 -28.05 -23.28
CA VAL A 1032 -19.62 -26.68 -23.67
C VAL A 1032 -18.14 -26.53 -23.37
N ASP A 1033 -17.39 -26.04 -24.35
CA ASP A 1033 -15.99 -25.65 -24.20
C ASP A 1033 -15.95 -24.22 -23.63
N ASP A 1034 -15.50 -24.06 -22.38
CA ASP A 1034 -15.33 -22.75 -21.74
C ASP A 1034 -13.91 -22.64 -21.18
N ASN A 1035 -13.05 -21.88 -21.87
CA ASN A 1035 -11.67 -21.56 -21.46
C ASN A 1035 -10.85 -22.74 -20.88
N GLY A 1036 -10.85 -23.88 -21.57
CA GLY A 1036 -10.04 -25.04 -21.19
C GLY A 1036 -10.68 -25.97 -20.14
N SER A 1037 -11.86 -25.64 -19.62
CA SER A 1037 -12.68 -26.52 -18.77
C SER A 1037 -13.91 -26.99 -19.55
N THR A 1038 -13.93 -28.26 -19.95
CA THR A 1038 -15.11 -28.87 -20.57
C THR A 1038 -16.13 -29.23 -19.49
N SER A 1039 -17.29 -28.59 -19.49
CA SER A 1039 -18.36 -28.89 -18.54
C SER A 1039 -19.51 -29.58 -19.27
N ALA A 1040 -19.85 -30.80 -18.83
CA ALA A 1040 -20.93 -31.60 -19.41
C ALA A 1040 -22.20 -31.51 -18.55
N THR A 1041 -23.35 -31.27 -19.17
CA THR A 1041 -24.67 -31.32 -18.49
C THR A 1041 -25.53 -32.43 -19.08
N LEU A 1042 -26.43 -32.99 -18.27
CA LEU A 1042 -27.34 -34.03 -18.74
C LEU A 1042 -28.49 -33.44 -19.56
N ARG A 1043 -28.65 -33.91 -20.80
CA ARG A 1043 -29.83 -33.65 -21.64
C ARG A 1043 -30.47 -34.94 -22.10
N TRP A 1044 -31.75 -34.92 -22.45
CA TRP A 1044 -32.41 -36.07 -23.09
C TRP A 1044 -33.64 -35.65 -23.90
N PHE A 1045 -34.10 -36.50 -24.82
CA PHE A 1045 -35.33 -36.30 -25.59
C PHE A 1045 -36.05 -37.62 -25.88
N GLN A 1046 -37.31 -37.53 -26.31
CA GLN A 1046 -38.08 -38.67 -26.82
C GLN A 1046 -37.98 -38.72 -28.35
N LEU A 1047 -37.91 -39.91 -28.93
CA LEU A 1047 -37.81 -40.06 -30.38
C LEU A 1047 -39.09 -39.66 -31.13
N GLU A 1048 -40.24 -39.64 -30.45
CA GLU A 1048 -41.49 -39.14 -31.03
C GLU A 1048 -41.49 -37.62 -31.26
N ASP A 1049 -40.69 -36.88 -30.48
CA ASP A 1049 -40.47 -35.43 -30.61
C ASP A 1049 -39.04 -35.07 -30.23
N VAL A 1050 -38.14 -35.30 -31.19
CA VAL A 1050 -36.69 -35.10 -31.04
C VAL A 1050 -36.33 -33.64 -30.76
N ASN A 1051 -37.14 -32.68 -31.21
CA ASN A 1051 -36.85 -31.26 -31.01
C ASN A 1051 -37.16 -30.80 -29.57
N GLN A 1052 -37.92 -31.59 -28.80
CA GLN A 1052 -38.19 -31.32 -27.40
C GLN A 1052 -37.08 -31.92 -26.51
N VAL A 1053 -36.01 -31.16 -26.33
CA VAL A 1053 -34.88 -31.55 -25.48
C VAL A 1053 -35.09 -31.08 -24.04
N TYR A 1054 -34.98 -32.02 -23.10
CA TYR A 1054 -35.11 -31.80 -21.66
C TYR A 1054 -33.73 -31.60 -21.03
N ASN A 1055 -33.62 -30.61 -20.15
CA ASN A 1055 -32.45 -30.35 -19.30
C ASN A 1055 -32.89 -30.36 -17.82
N PRO A 1056 -33.00 -31.55 -17.20
CA PRO A 1056 -33.66 -31.70 -15.89
C PRO A 1056 -32.83 -31.23 -14.70
N ALA A 1057 -31.52 -31.02 -14.86
CA ALA A 1057 -30.64 -30.60 -13.77
C ALA A 1057 -29.43 -29.80 -14.30
N PRO A 1058 -29.65 -28.57 -14.81
CA PRO A 1058 -28.59 -27.72 -15.39
C PRO A 1058 -27.45 -27.38 -14.42
N GLN A 1059 -27.71 -27.45 -13.12
CA GLN A 1059 -26.75 -27.21 -12.05
C GLN A 1059 -25.76 -28.36 -11.82
N LEU A 1060 -26.02 -29.54 -12.39
CA LEU A 1060 -25.17 -30.71 -12.22
C LEU A 1060 -24.19 -30.84 -13.39
N ARG A 1061 -22.91 -30.99 -13.06
CA ARG A 1061 -21.86 -31.34 -14.02
C ARG A 1061 -21.70 -32.84 -14.04
N VAL A 1062 -22.03 -33.46 -15.16
CA VAL A 1062 -21.91 -34.89 -15.38
C VAL A 1062 -20.43 -35.25 -15.44
N ALA A 1063 -20.03 -36.22 -14.63
CA ALA A 1063 -18.66 -36.68 -14.54
C ALA A 1063 -18.48 -38.09 -15.11
N SER A 1064 -19.56 -38.84 -15.35
CA SER A 1064 -19.53 -40.20 -15.91
C SER A 1064 -20.43 -40.35 -17.13
N GLN A 1065 -20.18 -41.41 -17.91
CA GLN A 1065 -21.14 -41.91 -18.90
C GLN A 1065 -22.53 -42.18 -18.29
N LEU A 1066 -23.54 -42.14 -19.15
CA LEU A 1066 -24.96 -42.29 -18.82
C LEU A 1066 -25.42 -43.75 -18.93
N ALA A 1067 -26.14 -44.27 -17.93
CA ALA A 1067 -26.62 -45.66 -17.92
C ALA A 1067 -28.11 -45.80 -17.61
N TRP A 1068 -28.90 -46.28 -18.56
CA TRP A 1068 -30.33 -46.54 -18.36
C TRP A 1068 -30.57 -47.83 -17.57
N SER A 1069 -31.58 -47.80 -16.71
CA SER A 1069 -32.06 -48.98 -16.00
C SER A 1069 -32.65 -50.00 -16.99
N PRO A 1070 -32.33 -51.30 -16.84
CA PRO A 1070 -32.86 -52.35 -17.70
C PRO A 1070 -34.34 -52.65 -17.45
N THR A 1071 -34.92 -52.15 -16.34
CA THR A 1071 -36.28 -52.51 -15.91
C THR A 1071 -37.19 -51.31 -15.63
N ALA A 1072 -36.64 -50.09 -15.58
CA ALA A 1072 -37.37 -48.85 -15.31
C ALA A 1072 -36.92 -47.72 -16.23
N ASP A 1073 -37.72 -46.65 -16.32
CA ASP A 1073 -37.39 -45.43 -17.08
C ASP A 1073 -36.51 -44.49 -16.25
N GLU A 1074 -35.45 -45.05 -15.67
CA GLU A 1074 -34.50 -44.35 -14.81
C GLU A 1074 -33.11 -44.35 -15.46
N LEU A 1075 -32.38 -43.24 -15.36
CA LEU A 1075 -31.01 -43.11 -15.86
C LEU A 1075 -30.08 -42.80 -14.68
N ALA A 1076 -29.02 -43.59 -14.53
CA ALA A 1076 -27.96 -43.38 -13.55
C ALA A 1076 -26.76 -42.65 -14.16
N PHE A 1077 -26.20 -41.71 -13.40
CA PHE A 1077 -25.01 -40.96 -13.77
C PHE A 1077 -24.33 -40.41 -12.52
N SER A 1078 -23.02 -40.23 -12.57
CA SER A 1078 -22.25 -39.53 -11.56
C SER A 1078 -22.19 -38.06 -11.94
N ALA A 1079 -22.41 -37.18 -10.96
CA ALA A 1079 -22.33 -35.74 -11.18
C ALA A 1079 -21.85 -35.02 -9.92
N CYS A 1080 -21.37 -33.79 -10.10
CA CYS A 1080 -21.01 -32.88 -9.03
C CYS A 1080 -21.79 -31.56 -9.18
N GLN A 1081 -22.00 -30.85 -8.07
CA GLN A 1081 -22.46 -29.47 -8.12
C GLN A 1081 -21.28 -28.53 -8.39
N GLY A 1082 -21.58 -27.37 -8.99
CA GLY A 1082 -20.68 -26.27 -9.39
C GLY A 1082 -19.18 -26.38 -9.11
N ASN A 1083 -18.78 -26.40 -7.83
CA ASN A 1083 -17.39 -26.33 -7.37
C ASN A 1083 -16.69 -27.69 -7.16
N ASN A 1084 -17.22 -28.78 -7.74
CA ASN A 1084 -16.76 -30.16 -7.52
C ASN A 1084 -16.86 -30.67 -6.07
N GLU A 1085 -17.45 -29.89 -5.17
CA GLU A 1085 -17.79 -30.30 -3.82
C GLU A 1085 -19.24 -30.82 -3.85
N ASP A 1086 -19.51 -31.95 -3.20
CA ASP A 1086 -20.80 -32.65 -3.24
C ASP A 1086 -21.10 -33.50 -4.49
N CYS A 1087 -20.11 -34.26 -4.95
CA CYS A 1087 -20.32 -35.31 -5.94
C CYS A 1087 -21.19 -36.46 -5.42
N GLY A 1088 -21.85 -37.16 -6.34
CA GLY A 1088 -22.60 -38.36 -6.01
C GLY A 1088 -23.13 -39.11 -7.21
N LEU A 1089 -23.81 -40.21 -6.90
CA LEU A 1089 -24.60 -40.97 -7.86
C LEU A 1089 -26.00 -40.39 -7.90
N TYR A 1090 -26.49 -40.05 -9.08
CA TYR A 1090 -27.81 -39.47 -9.33
C TYR A 1090 -28.67 -40.41 -10.17
N LEU A 1091 -29.98 -40.29 -10.01
CA LEU A 1091 -30.99 -40.92 -10.85
C LEU A 1091 -31.90 -39.85 -11.46
N LEU A 1092 -32.04 -39.87 -12.77
CA LEU A 1092 -33.12 -39.20 -13.49
C LEU A 1092 -34.30 -40.17 -13.61
N ASP A 1093 -35.46 -39.79 -13.08
CA ASP A 1093 -36.74 -40.39 -13.50
C ASP A 1093 -37.22 -39.63 -14.74
N ALA A 1094 -37.19 -40.30 -15.89
CA ALA A 1094 -37.52 -39.66 -17.16
C ALA A 1094 -39.03 -39.50 -17.36
N LYS A 1095 -39.90 -40.15 -16.57
CA LYS A 1095 -41.36 -39.93 -16.64
C LYS A 1095 -41.76 -38.62 -16.00
N THR A 1096 -41.15 -38.30 -14.88
CA THR A 1096 -41.39 -37.06 -14.13
C THR A 1096 -40.43 -35.96 -14.52
N ASN A 1097 -39.37 -36.28 -15.28
CA ASN A 1097 -38.26 -35.39 -15.62
C ASN A 1097 -37.56 -34.84 -14.37
N THR A 1098 -37.46 -35.65 -13.31
CA THR A 1098 -36.88 -35.25 -12.03
C THR A 1098 -35.59 -35.98 -11.75
N VAL A 1099 -34.54 -35.23 -11.39
CA VAL A 1099 -33.27 -35.79 -10.92
C VAL A 1099 -33.27 -35.82 -9.39
N LYS A 1100 -32.84 -36.95 -8.81
CA LYS A 1100 -32.57 -37.08 -7.37
C LYS A 1100 -31.17 -37.63 -7.15
N ARG A 1101 -30.50 -37.16 -6.09
CA ARG A 1101 -29.27 -37.80 -5.62
C ARG A 1101 -29.64 -39.14 -4.99
N LEU A 1102 -29.05 -40.22 -5.48
CA LEU A 1102 -29.25 -41.57 -4.96
C LEU A 1102 -28.30 -41.84 -3.79
N ALA A 1103 -27.01 -41.49 -3.93
CA ALA A 1103 -26.03 -41.66 -2.86
C ALA A 1103 -24.91 -40.62 -2.94
N ALA A 1104 -24.41 -40.22 -1.77
CA ALA A 1104 -23.19 -39.42 -1.64
C ALA A 1104 -21.96 -40.33 -1.78
N LEU A 1105 -21.26 -40.22 -2.90
CA LEU A 1105 -20.12 -41.06 -3.28
C LEU A 1105 -19.10 -40.20 -4.04
N GLU A 1106 -17.82 -40.60 -4.02
CA GLU A 1106 -16.79 -40.02 -4.90
C GLU A 1106 -17.26 -40.11 -6.35
N ALA A 1107 -17.05 -39.04 -7.14
CA ALA A 1107 -17.40 -39.04 -8.56
C ALA A 1107 -16.70 -40.19 -9.27
N SER A 1108 -17.42 -40.89 -10.15
CA SER A 1108 -16.84 -41.83 -11.09
C SER A 1108 -16.73 -41.16 -12.45
N PHE A 1109 -15.68 -41.50 -13.19
CA PHE A 1109 -15.61 -41.18 -14.62
C PHE A 1109 -16.11 -42.33 -15.52
N TRP A 1110 -16.51 -43.45 -14.93
CA TRP A 1110 -16.92 -44.66 -15.65
C TRP A 1110 -18.43 -44.85 -15.61
N GLU A 1111 -18.97 -45.52 -16.63
CA GLU A 1111 -20.40 -45.83 -16.74
C GLU A 1111 -20.93 -46.53 -15.47
N PRO A 1112 -21.96 -46.00 -14.81
CA PRO A 1112 -22.65 -46.71 -13.73
C PRO A 1112 -23.26 -47.99 -14.25
N LEU A 1113 -23.12 -49.07 -13.49
CA LEU A 1113 -23.52 -50.39 -13.94
C LEU A 1113 -24.77 -50.84 -13.17
N TRP A 1114 -25.85 -51.12 -13.89
CA TRP A 1114 -27.08 -51.63 -13.30
C TRP A 1114 -27.01 -53.15 -13.11
N LYS A 1115 -27.52 -53.61 -11.97
CA LYS A 1115 -27.91 -55.01 -11.82
C LYS A 1115 -29.04 -55.30 -12.81
N PRO A 1116 -29.07 -56.47 -13.51
CA PRO A 1116 -30.06 -56.74 -14.55
C PRO A 1116 -31.53 -56.67 -14.11
N ASP A 1117 -31.81 -56.78 -12.81
CA ASP A 1117 -33.15 -56.63 -12.25
C ASP A 1117 -33.53 -55.17 -11.92
N GLY A 1118 -32.60 -54.23 -12.08
CA GLY A 1118 -32.74 -52.80 -11.78
C GLY A 1118 -32.75 -52.46 -10.29
N SER A 1119 -32.51 -53.43 -9.40
CA SER A 1119 -32.59 -53.18 -7.95
C SER A 1119 -31.37 -52.44 -7.39
N GLN A 1120 -30.24 -52.45 -8.08
CA GLN A 1120 -28.96 -51.96 -7.57
C GLN A 1120 -28.12 -51.33 -8.70
N VAL A 1121 -27.31 -50.33 -8.33
CA VAL A 1121 -26.36 -49.64 -9.20
C VAL A 1121 -24.96 -49.76 -8.62
N ALA A 1122 -23.98 -50.04 -9.46
CA ALA A 1122 -22.58 -50.12 -9.09
C ALA A 1122 -21.76 -49.02 -9.76
N VAL A 1123 -20.81 -48.43 -9.03
CA VAL A 1123 -19.93 -47.37 -9.52
C VAL A 1123 -18.49 -47.58 -9.03
N ILE A 1124 -17.52 -47.19 -9.84
CA ILE A 1124 -16.09 -47.22 -9.50
C ILE A 1124 -15.68 -45.85 -8.96
N GLY A 1125 -15.15 -45.75 -7.74
CA GLY A 1125 -14.65 -44.48 -7.20
C GLY A 1125 -13.36 -44.03 -7.91
N SER A 1126 -13.30 -42.78 -8.38
CA SER A 1126 -12.20 -42.23 -9.19
C SER A 1126 -10.82 -42.23 -8.51
N GLY A 1127 -10.76 -42.12 -7.17
CA GLY A 1127 -9.48 -42.03 -6.43
C GLY A 1127 -9.13 -43.23 -5.55
N SER A 1128 -10.07 -44.14 -5.30
CA SER A 1128 -9.94 -45.15 -4.23
C SER A 1128 -9.69 -46.58 -4.74
N GLY A 1129 -9.86 -46.84 -6.05
CA GLY A 1129 -9.83 -48.21 -6.58
C GLY A 1129 -10.90 -49.09 -5.94
N MET A 1130 -12.01 -48.47 -5.54
CA MET A 1130 -13.13 -49.12 -4.87
C MET A 1130 -14.32 -49.20 -5.80
N VAL A 1131 -15.13 -50.24 -5.62
CA VAL A 1131 -16.45 -50.35 -6.20
C VAL A 1131 -17.50 -50.25 -5.10
N PHE A 1132 -18.50 -49.42 -5.35
CA PHE A 1132 -19.64 -49.23 -4.48
C PHE A 1132 -20.88 -49.81 -5.14
N VAL A 1133 -21.74 -50.46 -4.37
CA VAL A 1133 -23.07 -50.87 -4.83
C VAL A 1133 -24.11 -50.21 -3.95
N VAL A 1134 -25.10 -49.62 -4.60
CA VAL A 1134 -26.17 -48.85 -3.98
C VAL A 1134 -27.51 -49.47 -4.36
N ASP A 1135 -28.41 -49.58 -3.39
CA ASP A 1135 -29.80 -49.93 -3.64
C ASP A 1135 -30.50 -48.77 -4.38
N ALA A 1136 -31.08 -49.06 -5.54
CA ALA A 1136 -31.64 -48.05 -6.44
C ALA A 1136 -32.90 -47.37 -5.87
N GLN A 1137 -33.57 -47.99 -4.89
CA GLN A 1137 -34.79 -47.46 -4.29
C GLN A 1137 -34.49 -46.64 -3.03
N THR A 1138 -33.64 -47.16 -2.15
CA THR A 1138 -33.37 -46.53 -0.86
C THR A 1138 -32.17 -45.58 -0.89
N GLY A 1139 -31.28 -45.72 -1.87
CA GLY A 1139 -30.00 -45.02 -1.88
C GLY A 1139 -28.99 -45.58 -0.89
N GLU A 1140 -29.31 -46.68 -0.19
CA GLU A 1140 -28.42 -47.28 0.80
C GLU A 1140 -27.26 -48.00 0.10
N ARG A 1141 -26.04 -47.75 0.58
CA ARG A 1141 -24.86 -48.47 0.11
C ARG A 1141 -24.84 -49.88 0.69
N VAL A 1142 -25.11 -50.87 -0.15
CA VAL A 1142 -25.23 -52.29 0.24
C VAL A 1142 -23.91 -53.06 0.10
N TYR A 1143 -22.94 -52.56 -0.67
CA TYR A 1143 -21.62 -53.15 -0.77
C TYR A 1143 -20.52 -52.11 -1.03
N THR A 1144 -19.33 -52.40 -0.53
CA THR A 1144 -18.10 -51.65 -0.79
C THR A 1144 -16.96 -52.65 -0.84
N GLY A 1145 -16.19 -52.64 -1.93
CA GLY A 1145 -15.09 -53.58 -2.12
C GLY A 1145 -14.01 -53.01 -3.01
N LYS A 1146 -12.87 -53.69 -3.10
CA LYS A 1146 -11.78 -53.30 -4.00
C LYS A 1146 -12.12 -53.67 -5.45
N PHE A 1147 -11.76 -52.79 -6.35
CA PHE A 1147 -11.76 -53.00 -7.79
C PHE A 1147 -10.32 -53.03 -8.27
N ASP A 1148 -9.94 -54.11 -8.98
CA ASP A 1148 -8.60 -54.21 -9.56
C ASP A 1148 -8.58 -53.43 -10.88
N LEU A 1149 -8.00 -52.23 -10.84
CA LEU A 1149 -7.89 -51.34 -12.00
C LEU A 1149 -6.94 -51.89 -13.08
N ASP A 1150 -5.93 -52.68 -12.70
CA ASP A 1150 -4.98 -53.27 -13.65
C ASP A 1150 -5.63 -54.42 -14.42
N ALA A 1151 -6.32 -55.32 -13.70
CA ALA A 1151 -7.06 -56.43 -14.26
C ALA A 1151 -8.43 -56.04 -14.86
N TRP A 1152 -8.92 -54.85 -14.52
CA TRP A 1152 -10.25 -54.32 -14.86
C TRP A 1152 -11.40 -55.25 -14.42
N GLN A 1153 -11.34 -55.75 -13.18
CA GLN A 1153 -12.33 -56.65 -12.61
C GLN A 1153 -12.58 -56.36 -11.13
N PRO A 1154 -13.80 -56.55 -10.62
CA PRO A 1154 -14.04 -56.54 -9.18
C PRO A 1154 -13.46 -57.80 -8.54
N ALA A 1155 -13.26 -57.81 -7.22
CA ALA A 1155 -12.85 -59.02 -6.50
C ALA A 1155 -13.80 -60.21 -6.79
N GLU A 1156 -13.26 -61.43 -6.90
CA GLU A 1156 -14.03 -62.65 -7.25
C GLU A 1156 -15.21 -62.90 -6.28
N GLU A 1157 -15.06 -62.49 -5.01
CA GLU A 1157 -16.08 -62.57 -3.96
C GLU A 1157 -17.00 -61.34 -3.86
N SER A 1158 -16.93 -60.41 -4.81
CA SER A 1158 -17.73 -59.18 -4.78
C SER A 1158 -19.22 -59.43 -5.03
N ALA A 1159 -20.06 -58.47 -4.61
CA ALA A 1159 -21.50 -58.49 -4.89
C ALA A 1159 -21.83 -58.50 -6.40
N LEU A 1160 -20.86 -58.19 -7.25
CA LEU A 1160 -20.96 -58.10 -8.71
C LEU A 1160 -20.75 -59.43 -9.43
N ALA A 1161 -20.10 -60.42 -8.78
CA ALA A 1161 -19.69 -61.69 -9.42
C ALA A 1161 -20.84 -62.50 -10.05
N GLY A 1162 -22.09 -62.20 -9.67
CA GLY A 1162 -23.30 -62.84 -10.21
C GLY A 1162 -24.16 -61.96 -11.13
N TRP A 1163 -23.76 -60.73 -11.45
CA TRP A 1163 -24.59 -59.81 -12.23
C TRP A 1163 -24.54 -60.10 -13.74
N GLY A 1164 -23.49 -60.76 -14.23
CA GLY A 1164 -23.35 -61.09 -15.65
C GLY A 1164 -23.10 -59.88 -16.57
N VAL A 1165 -22.74 -58.75 -15.98
CA VAL A 1165 -22.38 -57.48 -16.63
C VAL A 1165 -21.05 -56.99 -16.06
N SER A 1166 -20.28 -56.24 -16.84
CA SER A 1166 -18.95 -55.74 -16.48
C SER A 1166 -18.77 -54.30 -16.94
N PHE A 1167 -18.02 -53.50 -16.19
CA PHE A 1167 -17.65 -52.13 -16.60
C PHE A 1167 -16.91 -52.16 -17.93
N ALA A 1168 -17.25 -51.26 -18.85
CA ALA A 1168 -16.51 -51.07 -20.09
C ALA A 1168 -15.11 -50.49 -19.77
N ARG A 1169 -14.07 -51.03 -20.41
CA ARG A 1169 -12.68 -50.56 -20.22
C ARG A 1169 -12.34 -49.37 -21.12
N SER A 1170 -13.14 -49.13 -22.14
CA SER A 1170 -12.98 -48.08 -23.13
C SER A 1170 -13.89 -46.90 -22.83
N TRP A 1171 -13.36 -45.70 -23.07
CA TRP A 1171 -14.10 -44.44 -23.17
C TRP A 1171 -14.64 -44.28 -24.59
N ASP A 1172 -15.26 -45.32 -25.15
CA ASP A 1172 -15.83 -45.25 -26.50
C ASP A 1172 -17.24 -44.66 -26.53
N GLY A 1173 -17.82 -44.39 -25.35
CA GLY A 1173 -19.12 -43.77 -25.18
C GLY A 1173 -20.25 -44.64 -25.70
N GLY A 1174 -21.45 -44.51 -25.14
CA GLY A 1174 -22.60 -45.15 -25.77
C GLY A 1174 -22.81 -44.56 -27.15
N ASN A 1175 -22.38 -45.24 -28.20
CA ASN A 1175 -22.66 -44.80 -29.56
C ASN A 1175 -24.13 -45.13 -29.86
N CYS A 1176 -25.03 -44.17 -29.67
CA CYS A 1176 -26.47 -44.36 -29.91
C CYS A 1176 -26.83 -44.40 -31.39
N PHE A 1177 -25.87 -44.06 -32.26
CA PHE A 1177 -26.06 -43.96 -33.69
C PHE A 1177 -25.32 -45.08 -34.40
N THR A 1178 -26.03 -45.78 -35.27
CA THR A 1178 -25.50 -46.90 -36.07
C THR A 1178 -24.54 -46.43 -37.16
N GLU A 1179 -24.69 -45.19 -37.61
CA GLU A 1179 -23.84 -44.51 -38.58
C GLU A 1179 -23.80 -43.02 -38.22
N SER A 1180 -22.62 -42.40 -38.27
CA SER A 1180 -22.41 -40.96 -38.11
C SER A 1180 -21.71 -40.44 -39.37
N LYS A 1181 -22.22 -39.37 -39.96
CA LYS A 1181 -21.77 -38.83 -41.25
C LYS A 1181 -21.43 -37.36 -41.19
#